data_AF-A0A962TED7-F1
#
_entry.id   AF-A0A962TED7-F1
#
_cell.length_a   1.000
_cell.length_b   1.000
_cell.length_c   1.000
_cell.angle_alpha   90.00
_cell.angle_beta   90.00
_cell.angle_gamma   90.00
#
_symmetry.space_group_name_H-M   'P 1'
#
loop_
_entity.id
_entity.type
_entity.pdbx_description
1 polymer ?
#
loop_
_entity_poly.entity_id
_entity_poly.type
_entity_poly.pdbx_seq_one_letter_code
_entity_poly.pdbx_strand_id
1 'polypeptide(L)'
;MKPTTAINIILMSAMLAFSPLVCGSARDDSQSEPLSSPKQGYVLRGVIQPAVGAAVDNDVNDPNAFYQSNDTASSAQEITNPVTLSGYVNQPGSGPLGRSRGRGDTLDFYKVKLLAGQAVSLFIAGDGVRNDLDLALYSLEGQLLDMSSDLSRVESLVVETSGDYLIAVAAAAGASNYTLTLGQSLAVARHDMRLSATFMPGEAVVHFREELATTADGTWARAQAQGLTARSQQESEERNRLLRLNDWRAIQSSSHSACALPAVLPGASALVDANVEAKLETLCMVKSLNRDPDVASATLNYLRQPLFVPNDPLYRFQWHYPQINLPQAWDLTTGADTIVAVVDTGVVLGHPDLQGQLTTGYDFISSRANALDGDGIDPDPNDVGDRSNPNGSSSFHGTHVSGIVAAATNNQTGGAGVAFGAKIMPLRAVGKFGGSLYDIEQAMRYAAGLPNDSGTVPPRRADVVNLSLGSTASSSADRAVYARVRAAGVVIVAAAGNSANRTPLYPASYPEVISVSAVTIDKTLAPYSSFGPNIDVAAPGGNTATDVNGDGKPDGVLSTAANDANDTLAYDYLIWQGTSMATPHAAGVIALMKALAPNLTPDDIDNLLASGALTDDLGATGRDNQFGYGLLNANKAAIAAANNGGQPVDPVPVLTVNPTALNFGIASNQQSLTVFNGSVGDLTVNPPTEDSGGWLNIAPDTVNANGLGSYQVSVNRAGLADGVYSATLTFTSNVNTAEIKVIMQVASNLSVGTIGQQYVVLVNARTKQSVSTMAIRQPDGRYVYTLRGIPAGTYQIFAGSDLNNDFYICDAGESCGAYLTLDDPITIRVRRNRRNLDFVSGYTLNLADFQGMAAGGPGPVARRNGQKLITTD
;
A
#
# COMPACT_ATOMS: atom_id res chain seq x y z
N MET A 1 41.25 49.59 -18.43
CA MET A 1 41.51 50.76 -17.58
C MET A 1 41.35 50.34 -16.13
N LYS A 2 42.41 50.47 -15.32
CA LYS A 2 42.41 50.45 -13.84
C LYS A 2 41.59 51.64 -13.28
N PRO A 3 41.56 51.90 -11.96
CA PRO A 3 41.15 51.11 -10.77
C PRO A 3 40.06 51.92 -9.98
N THR A 4 39.58 51.64 -8.77
CA THR A 4 40.15 51.79 -7.39
C THR A 4 38.89 51.74 -6.48
N THR A 5 38.65 50.87 -5.50
CA THR A 5 39.33 50.57 -4.22
C THR A 5 39.70 51.81 -3.39
N ALA A 6 39.09 51.93 -2.20
CA ALA A 6 39.73 52.14 -0.88
C ALA A 6 38.86 53.03 0.05
N ILE A 7 38.40 52.47 1.19
CA ILE A 7 38.93 52.72 2.56
C ILE A 7 38.24 53.93 3.21
N ASN A 8 37.87 54.02 4.49
CA ASN A 8 37.61 53.17 5.67
C ASN A 8 37.35 54.19 6.80
N ILE A 9 36.82 53.76 7.96
CA ILE A 9 37.03 54.41 9.29
C ILE A 9 36.24 55.74 9.53
N ILE A 10 35.62 56.07 10.67
CA ILE A 10 35.16 55.41 11.91
C ILE A 10 34.57 56.56 12.78
N LEU A 11 33.71 56.22 13.75
CA LEU A 11 33.42 56.92 15.02
C LEU A 11 32.38 58.07 15.11
N MET A 12 31.42 57.81 16.01
CA MET A 12 30.88 58.65 17.10
C MET A 12 30.22 59.99 16.76
N SER A 13 28.90 60.11 16.94
CA SER A 13 28.19 60.37 18.22
C SER A 13 28.34 61.81 18.74
N ALA A 14 27.20 62.53 18.78
CA ALA A 14 26.75 63.57 19.73
C ALA A 14 26.07 64.73 18.96
N MET A 15 24.74 64.84 18.97
CA MET A 15 23.88 65.54 19.95
C MET A 15 24.00 67.08 19.98
N LEU A 16 22.81 67.71 20.09
CA LEU A 16 22.47 69.13 20.34
C LEU A 16 22.30 69.98 19.06
N ALA A 17 21.07 70.24 18.59
CA ALA A 17 20.04 71.14 19.14
C ALA A 17 20.52 72.59 19.28
N PHE A 18 20.05 73.48 18.39
CA PHE A 18 19.16 74.62 18.72
C PHE A 18 18.97 75.52 17.48
N SER A 19 17.72 75.96 17.31
CA SER A 19 17.17 76.88 16.28
C SER A 19 17.63 78.35 16.52
N PRO A 20 17.00 79.43 16.00
CA PRO A 20 15.98 79.59 14.94
C PRO A 20 16.15 80.89 14.07
N LEU A 21 15.08 81.25 13.33
CA LEU A 21 14.66 82.58 12.82
C LEU A 21 15.32 83.09 11.51
N VAL A 22 14.64 83.78 10.56
CA VAL A 22 13.22 84.09 10.25
C VAL A 22 13.14 84.83 8.91
N CYS A 23 11.92 84.98 8.38
CA CYS A 23 11.37 86.00 7.44
C CYS A 23 11.26 85.62 5.94
N GLY A 24 10.10 85.75 5.28
CA GLY A 24 8.81 86.29 5.74
C GLY A 24 7.66 86.22 4.70
N SER A 25 6.46 86.55 5.21
CA SER A 25 5.23 87.16 4.64
C SER A 25 4.78 86.83 3.19
N ALA A 26 3.50 86.62 2.83
CA ALA A 26 2.26 87.17 3.40
C ALA A 26 0.98 86.45 2.85
N ARG A 27 -0.08 86.49 3.68
CA ARG A 27 -1.54 86.59 3.39
C ARG A 27 -2.32 85.43 2.75
N ASP A 28 -2.75 84.54 3.65
CA ASP A 28 -4.14 84.16 4.01
C ASP A 28 -5.31 84.58 3.09
N ASP A 29 -5.97 83.57 2.51
CA ASP A 29 -7.44 83.53 2.41
C ASP A 29 -7.89 82.09 2.71
N SER A 30 -8.85 82.00 3.61
CA SER A 30 -9.17 80.84 4.43
C SER A 30 -10.00 79.77 3.68
N GLN A 31 -9.47 78.56 3.58
CA GLN A 31 -10.25 77.33 3.81
C GLN A 31 -9.39 76.34 4.61
N SER A 32 -9.80 76.13 5.86
CA SER A 32 -9.30 75.06 6.71
C SER A 32 -9.76 73.70 6.17
N GLU A 33 -8.91 73.03 5.41
CA GLU A 33 -8.93 71.56 5.32
C GLU A 33 -8.23 70.99 6.56
N PRO A 34 -8.81 70.00 7.25
CA PRO A 34 -8.42 69.62 8.60
C PRO A 34 -7.09 68.86 8.60
N LEU A 35 -6.36 69.01 9.72
CA LEU A 35 -5.31 68.11 10.20
C LEU A 35 -5.56 66.69 9.71
N SER A 36 -4.65 66.16 8.87
CA SER A 36 -4.73 64.79 8.40
C SER A 36 -4.80 63.87 9.62
N SER A 37 -5.97 63.24 9.78
CA SER A 37 -6.25 62.25 10.81
C SER A 37 -5.16 61.17 10.78
N PRO A 38 -4.75 60.61 11.93
CA PRO A 38 -3.82 59.49 11.95
C PRO A 38 -4.45 58.38 11.10
N LYS A 39 -3.72 57.89 10.07
CA LYS A 39 -4.17 56.80 9.20
C LYS A 39 -4.72 55.69 10.11
N GLN A 40 -6.03 55.46 10.06
CA GLN A 40 -6.70 54.48 10.90
C GLN A 40 -6.11 53.10 10.61
N GLY A 41 -5.29 52.58 11.53
CA GLY A 41 -4.81 51.21 11.47
C GLY A 41 -5.96 50.26 11.82
N TYR A 42 -6.17 49.23 11.01
CA TYR A 42 -7.22 48.25 11.22
C TYR A 42 -6.73 47.09 12.10
N VAL A 43 -7.69 46.38 12.69
CA VAL A 43 -7.48 45.20 13.52
C VAL A 43 -7.97 43.96 12.79
N LEU A 44 -7.13 42.92 12.73
CA LEU A 44 -7.46 41.60 12.18
C LEU A 44 -7.43 40.56 13.31
N ARG A 45 -8.45 39.71 13.41
CA ARG A 45 -8.57 38.67 14.44
C ARG A 45 -9.08 37.35 13.87
N GLY A 46 -8.54 36.25 14.35
CA GLY A 46 -9.00 34.90 14.05
C GLY A 46 -8.54 33.88 15.08
N VAL A 47 -8.84 32.61 14.81
CA VAL A 47 -8.50 31.43 15.60
C VAL A 47 -7.80 30.41 14.69
N ILE A 48 -6.65 29.89 15.11
CA ILE A 48 -6.01 28.75 14.48
C ILE A 48 -6.43 27.49 15.24
N GLN A 49 -6.94 26.52 14.50
CA GLN A 49 -7.33 25.21 15.01
C GLN A 49 -6.27 24.18 14.62
N PRO A 50 -5.74 23.40 15.56
CA PRO A 50 -4.90 22.25 15.27
C PRO A 50 -5.64 21.21 14.43
N ALA A 51 -4.93 20.58 13.50
CA ALA A 51 -5.41 19.38 12.85
C ALA A 51 -5.69 18.28 13.90
N VAL A 52 -6.68 17.42 13.61
CA VAL A 52 -7.02 16.29 14.49
C VAL A 52 -5.81 15.39 14.63
N GLY A 53 -5.45 15.01 15.87
CA GLY A 53 -4.29 14.16 16.14
C GLY A 53 -2.93 14.87 15.99
N ALA A 54 -2.89 16.19 15.86
CA ALA A 54 -1.62 16.94 15.89
C ALA A 54 -1.03 17.00 17.31
N ALA A 55 0.27 16.72 17.43
CA ALA A 55 1.06 16.94 18.63
C ALA A 55 2.41 17.59 18.30
N VAL A 56 3.08 18.14 19.30
CA VAL A 56 4.44 18.67 19.16
C VAL A 56 5.30 18.10 20.29
N ASP A 57 6.56 17.89 19.99
CA ASP A 57 7.61 17.64 20.96
C ASP A 57 7.75 18.79 21.99
N ASN A 58 8.13 18.44 23.22
CA ASN A 58 8.11 19.34 24.36
C ASN A 58 9.42 20.13 24.56
N ASP A 59 10.52 19.77 23.89
CA ASP A 59 11.86 20.29 24.17
C ASP A 59 12.65 20.80 22.96
N VAL A 60 11.96 21.07 21.86
CA VAL A 60 12.48 21.71 20.63
C VAL A 60 13.42 22.90 20.83
N ASN A 61 14.25 23.20 19.81
CA ASN A 61 15.31 24.21 19.88
C ASN A 61 14.80 25.67 20.03
N ASP A 62 13.54 25.96 19.69
CA ASP A 62 12.90 27.28 19.84
C ASP A 62 12.87 27.74 21.31
N PRO A 63 13.62 28.80 21.69
CA PRO A 63 13.62 29.33 23.05
C PRO A 63 12.24 29.83 23.53
N ASN A 64 11.33 30.18 22.63
CA ASN A 64 9.99 30.70 22.95
C ASN A 64 8.96 29.58 23.15
N ALA A 65 9.24 28.36 22.68
CA ALA A 65 8.37 27.22 22.87
C ALA A 65 8.28 26.81 24.36
N PHE A 66 7.19 26.10 24.70
CA PHE A 66 7.13 25.37 25.97
C PHE A 66 8.32 24.41 26.05
N TYR A 67 8.81 24.18 27.28
CA TYR A 67 9.97 23.34 27.50
C TYR A 67 9.70 22.36 28.64
N GLN A 68 9.75 21.08 28.30
CA GLN A 68 9.82 19.97 29.25
C GLN A 68 10.61 18.85 28.60
N SER A 69 11.79 18.55 29.15
CA SER A 69 12.68 17.53 28.61
C SER A 69 12.00 16.14 28.55
N ASN A 70 12.17 15.43 27.44
CA ASN A 70 11.69 14.06 27.24
C ASN A 70 12.83 13.07 26.88
N ASP A 71 14.09 13.45 27.13
CA ASP A 71 15.30 12.73 26.68
C ASP A 71 15.59 11.39 27.37
N THR A 72 14.72 10.95 28.27
CA THR A 72 14.86 9.69 29.00
C THR A 72 13.54 8.94 29.05
N ALA A 73 13.57 7.61 29.14
CA ALA A 73 12.33 6.84 29.34
C ALA A 73 11.51 7.29 30.55
N SER A 74 12.16 7.74 31.63
CA SER A 74 11.46 8.23 32.83
C SER A 74 10.78 9.59 32.64
N SER A 75 11.25 10.39 31.68
CA SER A 75 10.67 11.68 31.33
C SER A 75 9.85 11.65 30.04
N ALA A 76 9.60 10.45 29.50
CA ALA A 76 8.94 10.25 28.21
C ALA A 76 7.62 11.01 28.11
N GLN A 77 7.43 11.73 27.01
CA GLN A 77 6.23 12.50 26.74
C GLN A 77 5.07 11.57 26.38
N GLU A 78 3.93 11.70 27.06
CA GLU A 78 2.72 10.96 26.70
C GLU A 78 2.09 11.53 25.43
N ILE A 79 1.86 10.67 24.44
CA ILE A 79 1.24 11.05 23.17
C ILE A 79 0.05 10.14 22.85
N THR A 80 -0.89 10.66 22.05
CA THR A 80 -2.08 9.92 21.65
C THR A 80 -1.78 8.97 20.49
N ASN A 81 -2.71 8.06 20.22
CA ASN A 81 -2.72 7.22 19.02
C ASN A 81 -4.13 7.30 18.43
N PRO A 82 -4.34 7.60 17.13
CA PRO A 82 -3.31 8.05 16.18
C PRO A 82 -2.78 9.44 16.53
N VAL A 83 -1.57 9.75 16.05
CA VAL A 83 -0.96 11.08 16.19
C VAL A 83 -0.05 11.36 15.02
N THR A 84 0.01 12.63 14.63
CA THR A 84 1.09 13.19 13.84
C THR A 84 1.81 14.17 14.75
N LEU A 85 2.94 13.73 15.28
CA LEU A 85 3.81 14.51 16.13
C LEU A 85 4.93 15.13 15.28
N SER A 86 5.31 16.34 15.63
CA SER A 86 6.44 17.04 15.05
C SER A 86 7.45 17.39 16.14
N GLY A 87 8.74 17.20 15.88
CA GLY A 87 9.81 17.41 16.86
C GLY A 87 11.14 17.81 16.25
N TYR A 88 12.16 17.97 17.10
CA TYR A 88 13.51 18.37 16.69
C TYR A 88 14.57 17.74 17.60
N VAL A 89 15.57 17.10 16.99
CA VAL A 89 16.76 16.58 17.70
C VAL A 89 18.05 17.01 17.02
N ASN A 90 19.12 17.14 17.79
CA ASN A 90 20.45 17.49 17.31
C ASN A 90 21.60 16.91 18.15
N GLN A 91 22.68 16.55 17.47
CA GLN A 91 23.98 16.31 18.10
C GLN A 91 24.54 17.60 18.76
N PRO A 92 25.43 17.49 19.77
CA PRO A 92 26.06 18.65 20.37
C PRO A 92 26.82 19.49 19.32
N GLY A 93 26.52 20.78 19.27
CA GLY A 93 27.14 21.75 18.35
C GLY A 93 26.52 21.82 16.95
N SER A 94 25.65 20.88 16.56
CA SER A 94 24.97 20.88 15.26
C SER A 94 23.67 21.72 15.27
N GLY A 95 23.16 22.05 14.09
CA GLY A 95 21.92 22.81 13.93
C GLY A 95 22.02 24.33 14.15
N PRO A 96 20.91 25.07 13.98
CA PRO A 96 20.83 26.51 14.21
C PRO A 96 21.01 26.89 15.68
N LEU A 97 21.37 28.15 15.95
CA LEU A 97 21.46 28.67 17.33
C LEU A 97 20.09 28.54 18.00
N GLY A 98 20.05 27.99 19.21
CA GLY A 98 18.84 27.88 20.01
C GLY A 98 19.14 27.21 21.34
N ARG A 99 18.10 26.65 21.97
CA ARG A 99 18.18 26.03 23.29
C ARG A 99 19.11 24.81 23.33
N SER A 100 19.07 23.95 22.32
CA SER A 100 19.73 22.64 22.32
C SER A 100 21.07 22.61 21.58
N ARG A 101 21.42 23.63 20.78
CA ARG A 101 22.68 23.64 19.99
C ARG A 101 23.93 23.37 20.83
N GLY A 102 24.05 23.96 22.01
CA GLY A 102 25.28 23.87 22.81
C GLY A 102 25.54 22.48 23.39
N ARG A 103 24.51 21.89 24.01
CA ARG A 103 24.61 20.59 24.71
C ARG A 103 24.17 19.39 23.87
N GLY A 104 23.51 19.63 22.75
CA GLY A 104 22.77 18.58 22.04
C GLY A 104 21.39 18.38 22.64
N ASP A 105 20.51 17.86 21.81
CA ASP A 105 19.26 17.21 22.18
C ASP A 105 19.20 15.91 21.37
N THR A 106 19.83 14.87 21.93
CA THR A 106 20.22 13.71 21.12
C THR A 106 19.12 12.66 21.03
N LEU A 107 18.10 12.74 21.88
CA LEU A 107 17.15 11.67 22.14
C LEU A 107 15.82 12.24 22.60
N ASP A 108 14.73 11.76 22.01
CA ASP A 108 13.37 12.04 22.49
C ASP A 108 12.67 10.72 22.80
N PHE A 109 12.02 10.63 23.96
CA PHE A 109 11.18 9.49 24.33
C PHE A 109 9.71 9.85 24.36
N TYR A 110 8.91 9.00 23.73
CA TYR A 110 7.46 9.09 23.74
C TYR A 110 6.84 7.83 24.33
N LYS A 111 5.92 8.03 25.28
CA LYS A 111 5.12 6.94 25.82
C LYS A 111 3.77 6.91 25.13
N VAL A 112 3.44 5.76 24.55
CA VAL A 112 2.20 5.61 23.80
C VAL A 112 1.72 4.17 23.82
N LYS A 113 0.40 4.01 23.79
CA LYS A 113 -0.24 2.72 23.59
C LYS A 113 -0.29 2.40 22.09
N LEU A 114 0.39 1.34 21.68
CA LEU A 114 0.43 0.89 20.29
C LEU A 114 -0.19 -0.50 20.16
N LEU A 115 -0.61 -0.79 18.95
CA LEU A 115 -1.28 -2.02 18.59
C LEU A 115 -0.38 -2.90 17.73
N ALA A 116 -0.47 -4.21 17.89
CA ALA A 116 0.16 -5.14 16.97
C ALA A 116 -0.24 -4.85 15.51
N GLY A 117 0.73 -4.80 14.60
CA GLY A 117 0.56 -4.46 13.18
C GLY A 117 0.55 -2.96 12.87
N GLN A 118 0.54 -2.07 13.87
CA GLN A 118 0.69 -0.63 13.60
C GLN A 118 2.10 -0.28 13.14
N ALA A 119 2.16 0.60 12.15
CA ALA A 119 3.40 1.24 11.74
C ALA A 119 3.67 2.48 12.60
N VAL A 120 4.91 2.57 13.08
CA VAL A 120 5.50 3.81 13.63
C VAL A 120 6.43 4.32 12.55
N SER A 121 6.16 5.51 11.99
CA SER A 121 6.97 6.06 10.91
C SER A 121 7.53 7.43 11.30
N LEU A 122 8.83 7.60 11.08
CA LEU A 122 9.58 8.82 11.33
C LEU A 122 10.03 9.40 9.99
N PHE A 123 9.72 10.66 9.72
CA PHE A 123 10.12 11.40 8.52
C PHE A 123 11.12 12.49 8.90
N ILE A 124 12.25 12.55 8.20
CA ILE A 124 13.38 13.42 8.53
C ILE A 124 13.42 14.65 7.59
N ALA A 125 13.49 15.85 8.15
CA ALA A 125 13.65 17.11 7.43
C ALA A 125 15.13 17.33 7.04
N GLY A 126 15.63 16.54 6.09
CA GLY A 126 17.02 16.55 5.66
C GLY A 126 17.28 15.56 4.53
N ASP A 127 18.54 15.25 4.25
CA ASP A 127 18.91 14.22 3.27
C ASP A 127 18.89 12.79 3.83
N GLY A 128 18.73 12.63 5.16
CA GLY A 128 18.78 11.32 5.85
C GLY A 128 20.20 10.76 6.04
N VAL A 129 21.22 11.44 5.49
CA VAL A 129 22.61 10.96 5.49
C VAL A 129 23.49 11.83 6.37
N ARG A 130 23.42 13.16 6.20
CA ARG A 130 24.13 14.16 7.02
C ARG A 130 23.37 14.50 8.29
N ASN A 131 22.05 14.48 8.17
CA ASN A 131 21.09 14.60 9.25
C ASN A 131 20.38 13.26 9.36
N ASP A 132 20.94 12.37 10.15
CA ASP A 132 20.55 10.96 10.27
C ASP A 132 19.90 10.76 11.63
N LEU A 133 18.67 10.26 11.62
CA LEU A 133 17.89 9.96 12.82
C LEU A 133 17.55 8.47 12.83
N ASP A 134 17.71 7.83 13.98
CA ASP A 134 17.31 6.44 14.19
C ASP A 134 15.98 6.36 14.95
N LEU A 135 15.19 5.32 14.68
CA LEU A 135 13.91 5.05 15.34
C LEU A 135 13.96 3.71 16.06
N ALA A 136 13.60 3.70 17.34
CA ALA A 136 13.54 2.47 18.14
C ALA A 136 12.24 2.35 18.93
N LEU A 137 11.85 1.10 19.20
CA LEU A 137 10.70 0.73 20.00
C LEU A 137 11.16 -0.10 21.20
N TYR A 138 10.79 0.35 22.40
CA TYR A 138 11.11 -0.32 23.67
C TYR A 138 9.84 -0.71 24.44
N SER A 139 9.96 -1.75 25.27
CA SER A 139 8.97 -2.02 26.33
C SER A 139 9.05 -0.95 27.43
N LEU A 140 8.04 -0.85 28.30
CA LEU A 140 8.09 0.07 29.46
C LEU A 140 9.21 -0.27 30.45
N GLU A 141 9.63 -1.53 30.49
CA GLU A 141 10.77 -2.01 31.30
C GLU A 141 12.12 -1.68 30.65
N GLY A 142 12.11 -1.14 29.43
CA GLY A 142 13.30 -0.69 28.73
C GLY A 142 13.97 -1.73 27.84
N GLN A 143 13.29 -2.83 27.51
CA GLN A 143 13.81 -3.82 26.56
C GLN A 143 13.65 -3.30 25.13
N LEU A 144 14.71 -3.37 24.32
CA LEU A 144 14.64 -3.06 22.88
C LEU A 144 13.86 -4.15 22.15
N LEU A 145 12.79 -3.75 21.45
CA LEU A 145 11.89 -4.67 20.73
C LEU A 145 12.11 -4.61 19.22
N ASP A 146 12.24 -3.42 18.66
CA ASP A 146 12.58 -3.22 17.25
C ASP A 146 13.37 -1.92 17.07
N MET A 147 14.13 -1.84 15.98
CA MET A 147 14.90 -0.66 15.60
C MET A 147 15.05 -0.59 14.09
N SER A 148 14.96 0.63 13.56
CA SER A 148 15.18 0.98 12.17
C SER A 148 16.30 2.00 12.16
N SER A 149 17.34 1.72 11.40
CA SER A 149 18.59 2.50 11.42
C SER A 149 19.19 2.55 10.01
N ASP A 150 18.48 3.10 9.04
CA ASP A 150 18.97 3.25 7.66
C ASP A 150 19.72 4.58 7.48
N LEU A 151 20.16 4.90 6.26
CA LEU A 151 20.64 6.22 5.83
C LEU A 151 19.60 6.90 4.92
N SER A 152 18.33 6.74 5.30
CA SER A 152 17.19 7.20 4.52
C SER A 152 16.51 8.38 5.23
N ARG A 153 15.58 9.04 4.54
CA ARG A 153 14.77 10.12 5.13
C ARG A 153 13.56 9.59 5.91
N VAL A 154 13.37 8.27 5.92
CA VAL A 154 12.22 7.61 6.53
C VAL A 154 12.69 6.40 7.33
N GLU A 155 12.40 6.39 8.62
CA GLU A 155 12.53 5.21 9.46
C GLU A 155 11.14 4.65 9.78
N SER A 156 11.01 3.33 9.85
CA SER A 156 9.70 2.72 10.11
C SER A 156 9.80 1.40 10.87
N LEU A 157 8.96 1.25 11.88
CA LEU A 157 8.82 0.03 12.69
C LEU A 157 7.41 -0.53 12.56
N VAL A 158 7.27 -1.84 12.76
CA VAL A 158 5.96 -2.48 12.93
C VAL A 158 5.91 -3.07 14.32
N VAL A 159 4.88 -2.72 15.06
CA VAL A 159 4.69 -3.19 16.43
C VAL A 159 4.21 -4.65 16.38
N GLU A 160 4.90 -5.58 17.04
CA GLU A 160 4.58 -7.02 16.97
C GLU A 160 3.42 -7.43 17.91
N THR A 161 3.40 -6.84 19.10
CA THR A 161 2.41 -7.09 20.16
C THR A 161 1.62 -5.82 20.46
N SER A 162 0.46 -5.93 21.11
CA SER A 162 -0.27 -4.73 21.56
C SER A 162 0.16 -4.41 22.98
N GLY A 163 0.32 -3.14 23.32
CA GLY A 163 0.86 -2.77 24.63
C GLY A 163 1.18 -1.29 24.78
N ASP A 164 1.70 -0.96 25.94
CA ASP A 164 2.30 0.35 26.19
C ASP A 164 3.78 0.27 25.82
N TYR A 165 4.24 1.23 25.01
CA TYR A 165 5.59 1.26 24.49
C TYR A 165 6.24 2.60 24.75
N LEU A 166 7.57 2.57 24.68
CA LEU A 166 8.40 3.75 24.54
C LEU A 166 8.92 3.80 23.11
N ILE A 167 8.60 4.86 22.37
CA ILE A 167 9.23 5.18 21.10
C ILE A 167 10.41 6.09 21.40
N ALA A 168 11.58 5.80 20.83
CA ALA A 168 12.73 6.67 20.90
C ALA A 168 13.11 7.16 19.51
N VAL A 169 13.31 8.48 19.38
CA VAL A 169 13.91 9.11 18.21
C VAL A 169 15.30 9.58 18.61
N ALA A 170 16.34 9.18 17.87
CA ALA A 170 17.72 9.48 18.20
C ALA A 170 18.40 10.24 17.08
N ALA A 171 19.12 11.32 17.41
CA ALA A 171 20.02 11.97 16.46
C ALA A 171 21.29 11.12 16.30
N ALA A 172 21.45 10.41 15.18
CA ALA A 172 22.68 9.67 14.87
C ALA A 172 23.77 10.56 14.27
N ALA A 173 23.39 11.54 13.46
CA ALA A 173 24.29 12.57 12.96
C ALA A 173 23.54 13.87 12.66
N GLY A 174 24.22 15.01 12.82
CA GLY A 174 23.69 16.30 12.41
C GLY A 174 22.54 16.80 13.30
N ALA A 175 21.57 17.48 12.70
CA ALA A 175 20.40 18.05 13.36
C ALA A 175 19.21 18.09 12.40
N SER A 176 18.00 17.77 12.86
CA SER A 176 16.83 17.78 11.97
C SER A 176 15.51 17.97 12.72
N ASN A 177 14.59 18.69 12.08
CA ASN A 177 13.17 18.55 12.39
C ASN A 177 12.71 17.15 11.93
N TYR A 178 11.72 16.59 12.60
CA TYR A 178 11.11 15.34 12.16
C TYR A 178 9.60 15.33 12.35
N THR A 179 8.93 14.43 11.63
CA THR A 179 7.52 14.11 11.84
C THR A 179 7.40 12.64 12.21
N LEU A 180 6.80 12.33 13.36
CA LEU A 180 6.46 10.99 13.81
C LEU A 180 4.96 10.74 13.60
N THR A 181 4.59 9.71 12.86
CA THR A 181 3.19 9.36 12.60
C THR A 181 2.84 7.99 13.16
N LEU A 182 1.71 7.92 13.87
CA LEU A 182 1.11 6.70 14.38
C LEU A 182 -0.28 6.51 13.75
N GLY A 183 -0.49 5.38 13.06
CA GLY A 183 -1.82 4.79 12.91
C GLY A 183 -2.79 5.28 11.80
N GLN A 184 -2.35 5.78 10.63
CA GLN A 184 -3.31 6.16 9.56
C GLN A 184 -3.03 5.73 8.10
N SER A 185 -2.07 4.84 7.80
CA SER A 185 -2.04 4.18 6.48
C SER A 185 -1.08 2.97 6.44
N LEU A 186 -1.47 1.92 5.71
CA LEU A 186 -0.62 0.78 5.31
C LEU A 186 0.16 1.09 4.01
N ALA A 187 0.62 2.32 3.87
CA ALA A 187 1.30 2.83 2.69
C ALA A 187 2.32 3.87 3.22
N VAL A 188 3.63 3.86 2.93
CA VAL A 188 4.42 3.28 1.85
C VAL A 188 5.87 3.18 2.36
N ALA A 189 6.62 2.24 1.78
CA ALA A 189 8.06 1.98 1.94
C ALA A 189 8.44 1.16 3.17
N ARG A 190 8.23 -0.16 3.06
CA ARG A 190 9.06 -1.13 3.80
C ARG A 190 10.50 -0.88 3.38
N HIS A 191 11.28 -0.25 4.25
CA HIS A 191 12.74 -0.31 4.21
C HIS A 191 13.17 -1.42 5.15
N ASP A 192 14.06 -2.26 4.64
CA ASP A 192 14.24 -3.63 5.11
C ASP A 192 15.25 -3.77 6.26
N MET A 193 15.93 -2.67 6.65
CA MET A 193 16.98 -2.71 7.68
C MET A 193 16.41 -2.52 9.09
N ARG A 194 15.64 -3.52 9.54
CA ARG A 194 15.00 -3.55 10.86
C ARG A 194 15.49 -4.71 11.71
N LEU A 195 15.44 -4.57 13.03
CA LEU A 195 15.81 -5.64 13.97
C LEU A 195 14.85 -6.84 13.87
N SER A 196 13.57 -6.58 13.65
CA SER A 196 12.50 -7.57 13.45
C SER A 196 12.58 -8.31 12.11
N ALA A 197 13.39 -7.87 11.13
CA ALA A 197 13.49 -8.52 9.84
C ALA A 197 14.11 -9.94 9.92
N THR A 198 13.75 -10.78 8.95
CA THR A 198 14.25 -12.17 8.84
C THR A 198 15.50 -12.22 7.97
N PHE A 199 16.67 -12.17 8.60
CA PHE A 199 17.99 -12.21 7.98
C PHE A 199 18.99 -13.01 8.81
N MET A 200 20.13 -13.38 8.23
CA MET A 200 21.22 -14.07 8.91
C MET A 200 21.98 -13.10 9.85
N PRO A 201 21.92 -13.27 11.19
CA PRO A 201 22.68 -12.43 12.11
C PRO A 201 24.18 -12.60 11.89
N GLY A 202 24.90 -11.48 11.91
CA GLY A 202 26.34 -11.42 11.73
C GLY A 202 26.80 -11.44 10.27
N GLU A 203 25.89 -11.39 9.29
CA GLU A 203 26.22 -11.45 7.87
C GLU A 203 25.61 -10.30 7.07
N ALA A 204 26.42 -9.67 6.21
CA ALA A 204 26.00 -8.65 5.26
C ALA A 204 26.44 -9.02 3.84
N VAL A 205 25.66 -8.55 2.87
CA VAL A 205 25.99 -8.63 1.45
C VAL A 205 26.51 -7.25 1.01
N VAL A 206 27.77 -7.19 0.57
CA VAL A 206 28.51 -5.96 0.30
C VAL A 206 29.00 -5.91 -1.13
N HIS A 207 28.80 -4.79 -1.80
CA HIS A 207 29.36 -4.47 -3.10
C HIS A 207 30.40 -3.36 -2.91
N PHE A 208 31.67 -3.66 -3.19
CA PHE A 208 32.78 -2.71 -3.04
C PHE A 208 33.04 -1.96 -4.35
N ARG A 209 33.52 -0.72 -4.26
CA ARG A 209 33.97 0.07 -5.42
C ARG A 209 35.42 -0.26 -5.71
N GLU A 210 35.66 -1.09 -6.73
CA GLU A 210 37.01 -1.58 -7.04
C GLU A 210 37.94 -0.51 -7.63
N GLU A 211 37.38 0.51 -8.31
CA GLU A 211 38.14 1.54 -9.05
C GLU A 211 38.55 2.76 -8.21
N LEU A 212 38.08 2.88 -6.95
CA LEU A 212 38.23 4.07 -6.10
C LEU A 212 39.08 3.85 -4.84
N ALA A 213 39.84 2.75 -4.76
CA ALA A 213 40.80 2.46 -3.68
C ALA A 213 41.95 3.49 -3.67
N THR A 214 41.64 4.71 -3.26
CA THR A 214 42.48 5.91 -3.38
C THR A 214 43.44 6.06 -2.21
N THR A 215 43.35 5.19 -1.18
CA THR A 215 44.23 5.20 -0.01
C THR A 215 44.72 3.80 0.32
N ALA A 216 46.03 3.67 0.64
CA ALA A 216 46.67 2.40 0.96
C ALA A 216 46.10 1.70 2.22
N ASP A 217 45.31 2.44 3.02
CA ASP A 217 44.72 2.00 4.29
C ASP A 217 43.16 1.95 4.27
N GLY A 218 42.52 2.02 3.09
CA GLY A 218 41.07 1.96 2.94
C GLY A 218 40.45 0.61 3.31
N THR A 219 39.13 0.56 3.53
CA THR A 219 38.40 -0.66 3.91
C THR A 219 38.51 -1.74 2.85
N TRP A 220 38.54 -1.36 1.56
CA TRP A 220 38.82 -2.30 0.48
C TRP A 220 40.22 -2.92 0.58
N ALA A 221 41.26 -2.11 0.84
CA ALA A 221 42.64 -2.59 0.95
C ALA A 221 42.80 -3.56 2.14
N ARG A 222 42.13 -3.27 3.26
CA ARG A 222 42.10 -4.16 4.44
C ARG A 222 41.32 -5.45 4.19
N ALA A 223 40.18 -5.37 3.49
CA ALA A 223 39.42 -6.55 3.08
C ALA A 223 40.23 -7.44 2.11
N GLN A 224 41.00 -6.83 1.21
CA GLN A 224 41.91 -7.53 0.30
C GLN A 224 43.06 -8.21 1.06
N ALA A 225 43.66 -7.53 2.04
CA ALA A 225 44.73 -8.09 2.86
C ALA A 225 44.27 -9.31 3.69
N GLN A 226 42.98 -9.37 4.06
CA GLN A 226 42.36 -10.51 4.74
C GLN A 226 41.83 -11.59 3.78
N GLY A 227 41.99 -11.42 2.46
CA GLY A 227 41.54 -12.38 1.46
C GLY A 227 40.02 -12.40 1.20
N LEU A 228 39.27 -11.44 1.75
CA LEU A 228 37.79 -11.38 1.67
C LEU A 228 37.29 -10.94 0.28
N THR A 229 38.18 -10.41 -0.55
CA THR A 229 37.87 -9.91 -1.90
C THR A 229 38.50 -10.76 -3.00
N ALA A 230 39.08 -11.92 -2.66
CA ALA A 230 39.77 -12.79 -3.61
C ALA A 230 38.89 -13.17 -4.82
N ARG A 231 39.45 -13.04 -6.02
CA ARG A 231 38.83 -13.46 -7.29
C ARG A 231 39.32 -14.85 -7.68
N SER A 232 38.44 -15.66 -8.27
CA SER A 232 38.90 -16.81 -9.04
C SER A 232 39.48 -16.33 -10.38
N GLN A 233 40.43 -17.06 -10.97
CA GLN A 233 41.06 -16.67 -12.25
C GLN A 233 40.09 -16.59 -13.45
N GLN A 234 38.81 -16.96 -13.27
CA GLN A 234 37.78 -17.00 -14.32
C GLN A 234 36.68 -15.92 -14.17
N GLU A 235 36.76 -15.04 -13.17
CA GLU A 235 35.71 -14.05 -12.91
C GLU A 235 35.95 -12.74 -13.66
N SER A 236 35.02 -12.41 -14.58
CA SER A 236 35.07 -11.22 -15.44
C SER A 236 34.16 -10.06 -14.99
N GLU A 237 33.26 -10.27 -14.03
CA GLU A 237 32.26 -9.28 -13.57
C GLU A 237 32.38 -8.98 -12.08
N GLU A 238 32.02 -7.74 -11.71
CA GLU A 238 31.85 -7.36 -10.31
C GLU A 238 30.66 -8.13 -9.71
N ARG A 239 30.81 -8.66 -8.49
CA ARG A 239 29.73 -9.38 -7.78
C ARG A 239 29.65 -8.97 -6.32
N ASN A 240 28.50 -9.20 -5.70
CA ASN A 240 28.33 -9.02 -4.27
C ASN A 240 29.22 -9.99 -3.46
N ARG A 241 29.72 -9.55 -2.32
CA ARG A 241 30.55 -10.34 -1.39
C ARG A 241 29.80 -10.52 -0.07
N LEU A 242 29.92 -11.71 0.51
CA LEU A 242 29.48 -11.94 1.88
C LEU A 242 30.55 -11.38 2.82
N LEU A 243 30.17 -10.49 3.72
CA LEU A 243 31.01 -10.00 4.80
C LEU A 243 30.41 -10.41 6.13
N ARG A 244 31.21 -11.08 6.96
CA ARG A 244 30.80 -11.47 8.31
C ARG A 244 31.25 -10.44 9.32
N LEU A 245 30.53 -10.36 10.44
CA LEU A 245 30.76 -9.38 11.49
C LEU A 245 32.18 -9.45 12.09
N ASN A 246 32.73 -10.65 12.28
CA ASN A 246 34.11 -10.82 12.75
C ASN A 246 35.15 -10.34 11.74
N ASP A 247 34.87 -10.55 10.45
CA ASP A 247 35.73 -10.10 9.37
C ASP A 247 35.69 -8.56 9.27
N TRP A 248 34.50 -7.98 9.37
CA TRP A 248 34.29 -6.53 9.46
C TRP A 248 35.06 -5.89 10.63
N ARG A 249 34.95 -6.47 11.83
CA ARG A 249 35.71 -6.03 13.01
C ARG A 249 37.23 -6.05 12.78
N ALA A 250 37.73 -7.03 12.01
CA ALA A 250 39.14 -7.16 11.70
C ALA A 250 39.64 -6.14 10.64
N ILE A 251 38.75 -5.59 9.81
CA ILE A 251 39.09 -4.66 8.72
C ILE A 251 38.69 -3.21 9.00
N GLN A 252 38.21 -2.87 10.20
CA GLN A 252 37.91 -1.49 10.60
C GLN A 252 39.08 -0.82 11.34
N SER A 253 39.38 0.45 11.05
CA SER A 253 40.48 1.20 11.68
C SER A 253 40.14 2.02 12.93
N SER A 254 38.87 2.15 13.31
CA SER A 254 38.46 2.83 14.54
C SER A 254 37.00 2.52 14.89
N SER A 255 36.68 2.54 16.20
CA SER A 255 35.36 2.30 16.78
C SER A 255 34.33 3.32 16.28
N HIS A 256 33.69 3.03 15.15
CA HIS A 256 32.51 3.76 14.69
C HIS A 256 31.28 3.07 15.26
N SER A 257 30.70 3.63 16.32
CA SER A 257 29.32 3.35 16.69
C SER A 257 28.44 3.97 15.59
N ALA A 258 28.08 3.18 14.58
CA ALA A 258 27.32 3.66 13.43
C ALA A 258 25.82 3.83 13.73
N CYS A 259 25.29 3.12 14.73
CA CYS A 259 23.96 3.33 15.29
C CYS A 259 24.04 4.25 16.51
N ALA A 260 23.09 5.17 16.64
CA ALA A 260 22.97 6.03 17.83
C ALA A 260 22.50 5.28 19.08
N LEU A 261 21.91 4.09 18.89
CA LEU A 261 21.35 3.25 19.94
C LEU A 261 22.07 1.90 19.85
N PRO A 262 22.77 1.45 20.92
CA PRO A 262 22.12 1.09 22.20
C PRO A 262 23.01 1.34 23.45
N ALA A 263 22.65 2.34 24.28
CA ALA A 263 23.03 2.48 25.70
C ALA A 263 22.20 3.60 26.37
N VAL A 264 20.87 3.57 26.32
CA VAL A 264 20.05 4.71 26.81
C VAL A 264 19.21 4.41 28.04
N LEU A 265 19.11 3.14 28.48
CA LEU A 265 18.47 2.85 29.78
C LEU A 265 19.49 2.32 30.79
N PRO A 266 19.61 2.95 31.98
CA PRO A 266 20.39 2.38 33.08
C PRO A 266 19.90 0.95 33.37
N GLY A 267 20.72 -0.06 33.03
CA GLY A 267 20.37 -1.48 33.20
C GLY A 267 20.04 -2.27 31.93
N ALA A 268 20.02 -1.64 30.74
CA ALA A 268 19.74 -2.31 29.46
C ALA A 268 20.76 -3.41 29.06
N SER A 269 21.95 -3.42 29.65
CA SER A 269 22.97 -4.46 29.44
C SER A 269 22.62 -5.83 30.04
N ALA A 270 21.49 -5.97 30.76
CA ALA A 270 21.13 -7.20 31.45
C ALA A 270 20.13 -8.12 30.72
N LEU A 271 19.56 -7.73 29.57
CA LEU A 271 18.42 -8.46 28.96
C LEU A 271 18.43 -8.56 27.41
N VAL A 272 19.58 -8.45 26.74
CA VAL A 272 19.63 -8.66 25.28
C VAL A 272 20.02 -10.11 25.00
N ASP A 273 19.11 -10.88 24.38
CA ASP A 273 19.41 -12.19 23.81
C ASP A 273 20.60 -12.06 22.85
N ALA A 274 21.57 -12.99 22.90
CA ALA A 274 22.74 -13.01 22.03
C ALA A 274 22.38 -12.92 20.53
N ASN A 275 21.19 -13.41 20.15
CA ASN A 275 20.65 -13.29 18.81
C ASN A 275 20.21 -11.85 18.45
N VAL A 276 19.58 -11.15 19.39
CA VAL A 276 19.18 -9.74 19.23
C VAL A 276 20.40 -8.84 19.17
N GLU A 277 21.40 -9.10 20.02
CA GLU A 277 22.69 -8.40 19.99
C GLU A 277 23.40 -8.59 18.64
N ALA A 278 23.50 -9.83 18.15
CA ALA A 278 24.10 -10.10 16.85
C ALA A 278 23.34 -9.44 15.69
N LYS A 279 22.01 -9.44 15.71
CA LYS A 279 21.19 -8.74 14.71
C LYS A 279 21.43 -7.22 14.74
N LEU A 280 21.44 -6.64 15.94
CA LEU A 280 21.69 -5.22 16.15
C LEU A 280 23.08 -4.79 15.63
N GLU A 281 24.11 -5.56 15.97
CA GLU A 281 25.46 -5.33 15.44
C GLU A 281 25.51 -5.46 13.91
N THR A 282 24.69 -6.31 13.32
CA THR A 282 24.58 -6.46 11.86
C THR A 282 23.97 -5.23 11.20
N LEU A 283 22.91 -4.65 11.78
CA LEU A 283 22.32 -3.39 11.30
C LEU A 283 23.36 -2.26 11.31
N CYS A 284 24.09 -2.14 12.42
CA CYS A 284 25.14 -1.12 12.57
C CYS A 284 26.31 -1.34 11.62
N MET A 285 26.70 -2.61 11.39
CA MET A 285 27.69 -2.96 10.38
C MET A 285 27.26 -2.50 8.98
N VAL A 286 26.03 -2.82 8.56
CA VAL A 286 25.51 -2.44 7.24
C VAL A 286 25.41 -0.92 7.09
N LYS A 287 24.88 -0.21 8.10
CA LYS A 287 24.83 1.26 8.13
C LYS A 287 26.23 1.87 8.01
N SER A 288 27.21 1.33 8.75
CA SER A 288 28.61 1.77 8.67
C SER A 288 29.21 1.57 7.28
N LEU A 289 28.95 0.41 6.66
CA LEU A 289 29.46 0.09 5.33
C LEU A 289 28.85 1.01 4.28
N ASN A 290 27.56 1.34 4.37
CA ASN A 290 26.92 2.27 3.44
C ASN A 290 27.45 3.72 3.55
N ARG A 291 28.14 4.09 4.64
CA ARG A 291 28.87 5.36 4.78
C ARG A 291 30.29 5.32 4.24
N ASP A 292 30.84 4.14 4.00
CA ASP A 292 32.23 3.96 3.60
C ASP A 292 32.41 4.34 2.12
N PRO A 293 33.34 5.25 1.77
CA PRO A 293 33.57 5.64 0.38
C PRO A 293 34.03 4.48 -0.52
N ASP A 294 34.65 3.42 0.04
CA ASP A 294 35.10 2.23 -0.67
C ASP A 294 33.96 1.21 -0.92
N VAL A 295 32.78 1.43 -0.34
CA VAL A 295 31.60 0.57 -0.51
C VAL A 295 30.61 1.24 -1.46
N ALA A 296 30.15 0.51 -2.46
CA ALA A 296 29.13 0.96 -3.38
C ALA A 296 27.74 0.80 -2.76
N SER A 297 27.49 -0.35 -2.13
CA SER A 297 26.29 -0.64 -1.35
C SER A 297 26.52 -1.81 -0.40
N ALA A 298 25.78 -1.85 0.71
CA ALA A 298 25.69 -2.96 1.64
C ALA A 298 24.23 -3.18 2.04
N THR A 299 23.85 -4.45 2.20
CA THR A 299 22.50 -4.86 2.62
C THR A 299 22.56 -6.07 3.55
N LEU A 300 21.48 -6.35 4.30
CA LEU A 300 21.37 -7.54 5.15
C LEU A 300 21.32 -8.82 4.30
N ASN A 301 21.85 -9.92 4.83
CA ASN A 301 21.71 -11.24 4.20
C ASN A 301 20.33 -11.86 4.53
N TYR A 302 19.28 -11.41 3.84
CA TYR A 302 17.90 -11.89 4.08
C TYR A 302 17.71 -13.38 3.80
N LEU A 303 16.93 -14.04 4.66
CA LEU A 303 16.47 -15.41 4.42
C LEU A 303 15.27 -15.40 3.46
N ARG A 304 15.30 -16.25 2.43
CA ARG A 304 14.20 -16.44 1.48
C ARG A 304 13.60 -17.84 1.66
N GLN A 305 12.28 -17.94 1.67
CA GLN A 305 11.55 -19.21 1.60
C GLN A 305 11.00 -19.42 0.19
N PRO A 306 10.89 -20.67 -0.31
CA PRO A 306 10.25 -20.93 -1.59
C PRO A 306 8.74 -20.64 -1.48
N LEU A 307 8.30 -19.56 -2.11
CA LEU A 307 6.91 -19.26 -2.45
C LEU A 307 6.95 -18.84 -3.91
N PHE A 308 6.30 -19.58 -4.80
CA PHE A 308 6.20 -19.14 -6.19
C PHE A 308 5.34 -17.87 -6.23
N VAL A 309 6.00 -16.72 -6.35
CA VAL A 309 5.36 -15.41 -6.54
C VAL A 309 5.70 -14.94 -7.95
N PRO A 310 4.71 -14.80 -8.83
CA PRO A 310 4.89 -14.21 -10.15
C PRO A 310 5.64 -12.87 -10.11
N ASN A 311 6.57 -12.67 -11.05
CA ASN A 311 7.33 -11.41 -11.18
C ASN A 311 6.60 -10.33 -12.00
N ASP A 312 5.34 -10.59 -12.36
CA ASP A 312 4.51 -9.76 -13.21
C ASP A 312 4.03 -8.50 -12.45
N PRO A 313 4.26 -7.27 -12.96
CA PRO A 313 4.07 -6.03 -12.20
C PRO A 313 2.66 -5.80 -11.64
N LEU A 314 1.63 -6.37 -12.27
CA LEU A 314 0.23 -6.20 -11.87
C LEU A 314 -0.29 -7.35 -10.98
N TYR A 315 0.49 -8.42 -10.75
CA TYR A 315 0.08 -9.56 -9.92
C TYR A 315 -0.38 -9.14 -8.51
N ARG A 316 0.23 -8.09 -7.96
CA ARG A 316 -0.13 -7.53 -6.64
C ARG A 316 -1.59 -7.05 -6.52
N PHE A 317 -2.28 -6.81 -7.65
CA PHE A 317 -3.69 -6.40 -7.68
C PHE A 317 -4.64 -7.59 -7.94
N GLN A 318 -4.13 -8.81 -8.13
CA GLN A 318 -4.91 -10.02 -8.38
C GLN A 318 -5.29 -10.73 -7.08
N TRP A 319 -6.06 -10.04 -6.22
CA TRP A 319 -6.52 -10.53 -4.92
C TRP A 319 -7.26 -11.88 -5.00
N HIS A 320 -7.87 -12.17 -6.15
CA HIS A 320 -8.66 -13.36 -6.42
C HIS A 320 -7.83 -14.66 -6.39
N TYR A 321 -6.51 -14.60 -6.58
CA TYR A 321 -5.66 -15.80 -6.59
C TYR A 321 -5.36 -16.36 -5.20
N PRO A 322 -4.92 -15.57 -4.21
CA PRO A 322 -4.89 -16.03 -2.82
C PRO A 322 -6.25 -16.54 -2.32
N GLN A 323 -7.37 -15.93 -2.75
CA GLN A 323 -8.70 -16.31 -2.26
C GLN A 323 -9.07 -17.77 -2.54
N ILE A 324 -8.61 -18.31 -3.68
CA ILE A 324 -8.83 -19.70 -4.10
C ILE A 324 -7.62 -20.60 -3.83
N ASN A 325 -6.65 -20.17 -3.03
CA ASN A 325 -5.40 -20.89 -2.75
C ASN A 325 -4.64 -21.31 -4.03
N LEU A 326 -4.62 -20.42 -5.02
CA LEU A 326 -3.95 -20.68 -6.30
C LEU A 326 -2.43 -20.76 -6.19
N PRO A 327 -1.73 -19.88 -5.44
CA PRO A 327 -0.27 -19.96 -5.32
C PRO A 327 0.22 -21.32 -4.83
N GLN A 328 -0.49 -21.93 -3.89
CA GLN A 328 -0.18 -23.27 -3.37
C GLN A 328 -0.41 -24.36 -4.43
N ALA A 329 -1.39 -24.18 -5.32
CA ALA A 329 -1.61 -25.10 -6.44
C ALA A 329 -0.46 -25.03 -7.46
N TRP A 330 0.13 -23.84 -7.68
CA TRP A 330 1.27 -23.66 -8.59
C TRP A 330 2.53 -24.38 -8.15
N ASP A 331 2.69 -24.66 -6.86
CA ASP A 331 3.77 -25.50 -6.35
C ASP A 331 3.62 -26.97 -6.80
N LEU A 332 2.41 -27.40 -7.19
CA LEU A 332 2.13 -28.75 -7.70
C LEU A 332 2.10 -28.81 -9.22
N THR A 333 1.46 -27.84 -9.86
CA THR A 333 1.30 -27.79 -11.31
C THR A 333 0.96 -26.39 -11.80
N THR A 334 1.37 -26.08 -13.03
CA THR A 334 1.03 -24.84 -13.70
C THR A 334 0.03 -25.05 -14.85
N GLY A 335 -0.44 -26.29 -15.06
CA GLY A 335 -1.40 -26.62 -16.12
C GLY A 335 -0.76 -27.03 -17.45
N ALA A 336 0.52 -27.41 -17.45
CA ALA A 336 1.24 -27.84 -18.65
C ALA A 336 0.48 -28.94 -19.44
N ASP A 337 0.62 -28.91 -20.76
CA ASP A 337 -0.01 -29.86 -21.69
C ASP A 337 -1.54 -29.96 -21.60
N THR A 338 -2.23 -28.90 -21.18
CA THR A 338 -3.70 -28.81 -21.24
C THR A 338 -4.17 -27.71 -22.19
N ILE A 339 -5.36 -27.90 -22.76
CA ILE A 339 -5.98 -26.92 -23.66
C ILE A 339 -7.33 -26.47 -23.11
N VAL A 340 -7.49 -25.16 -22.93
CA VAL A 340 -8.77 -24.54 -22.57
C VAL A 340 -9.31 -23.80 -23.79
N ALA A 341 -10.46 -24.21 -24.31
CA ALA A 341 -11.17 -23.46 -25.34
C ALA A 341 -11.96 -22.31 -24.70
N VAL A 342 -11.74 -21.09 -25.20
CA VAL A 342 -12.49 -19.91 -24.79
C VAL A 342 -13.44 -19.56 -25.92
N VAL A 343 -14.73 -19.85 -25.73
CA VAL A 343 -15.80 -19.55 -26.69
C VAL A 343 -16.40 -18.19 -26.33
N ASP A 344 -16.00 -17.14 -27.05
CA ASP A 344 -16.28 -15.75 -26.66
C ASP A 344 -16.20 -14.79 -27.87
N THR A 345 -15.86 -13.51 -27.67
CA THR A 345 -15.71 -12.50 -28.73
C THR A 345 -14.49 -12.69 -29.64
N GLY A 346 -13.66 -13.68 -29.34
CA GLY A 346 -12.34 -13.87 -29.92
C GLY A 346 -11.24 -13.47 -28.94
N VAL A 347 -10.00 -13.43 -29.43
CA VAL A 347 -8.85 -12.97 -28.64
C VAL A 347 -8.00 -12.02 -29.47
N VAL A 348 -7.50 -10.95 -28.85
CA VAL A 348 -6.49 -10.09 -29.47
C VAL A 348 -5.17 -10.85 -29.54
N LEU A 349 -4.89 -11.48 -30.69
CA LEU A 349 -3.77 -12.41 -30.86
C LEU A 349 -2.39 -11.78 -30.63
N GLY A 350 -2.30 -10.46 -30.82
CA GLY A 350 -1.08 -9.68 -30.63
C GLY A 350 -0.80 -9.23 -29.19
N HIS A 351 -1.70 -9.52 -28.23
CA HIS A 351 -1.53 -9.06 -26.85
C HIS A 351 -0.21 -9.61 -26.25
N PRO A 352 0.66 -8.77 -25.66
CA PRO A 352 1.99 -9.17 -25.19
C PRO A 352 1.91 -10.27 -24.13
N ASP A 353 0.90 -10.20 -23.26
CA ASP A 353 0.71 -11.16 -22.15
C ASP A 353 0.02 -12.47 -22.56
N LEU A 354 -0.36 -12.61 -23.84
CA LEU A 354 -0.90 -13.86 -24.38
C LEU A 354 0.09 -14.53 -25.37
N GLN A 355 1.28 -13.95 -25.54
CA GLN A 355 2.30 -14.50 -26.41
C GLN A 355 2.73 -15.88 -25.93
N GLY A 356 2.73 -16.83 -26.87
CA GLY A 356 3.05 -18.23 -26.59
C GLY A 356 1.94 -18.99 -25.86
N GLN A 357 0.83 -18.36 -25.45
CA GLN A 357 -0.26 -19.02 -24.72
C GLN A 357 -1.39 -19.51 -25.62
N LEU A 358 -1.43 -19.10 -26.88
CA LEU A 358 -2.49 -19.47 -27.81
C LEU A 358 -2.12 -20.74 -28.61
N THR A 359 -3.11 -21.59 -28.87
CA THR A 359 -3.05 -22.66 -29.88
C THR A 359 -3.97 -22.34 -31.05
N THR A 360 -4.11 -23.26 -32.02
CA THR A 360 -5.01 -23.09 -33.17
C THR A 360 -6.43 -22.80 -32.70
N GLY A 361 -6.98 -21.68 -33.12
CA GLY A 361 -8.36 -21.27 -32.90
C GLY A 361 -9.15 -21.16 -34.20
N TYR A 362 -10.35 -20.61 -34.09
CA TYR A 362 -11.27 -20.48 -35.24
C TYR A 362 -12.33 -19.40 -34.99
N ASP A 363 -12.85 -18.80 -36.06
CA ASP A 363 -14.05 -17.96 -36.04
C ASP A 363 -15.27 -18.70 -36.58
N PHE A 364 -16.31 -18.75 -35.77
CA PHE A 364 -17.58 -19.40 -36.06
C PHE A 364 -18.72 -18.44 -36.31
N ILE A 365 -18.50 -17.12 -36.31
CA ILE A 365 -19.55 -16.14 -36.57
C ILE A 365 -19.97 -16.23 -38.04
N SER A 366 -21.07 -16.93 -38.30
CA SER A 366 -21.56 -17.17 -39.67
C SER A 366 -22.05 -15.90 -40.40
N SER A 367 -22.48 -14.88 -39.65
CA SER A 367 -23.02 -13.63 -40.19
C SER A 367 -21.95 -12.54 -40.29
N ARG A 368 -21.59 -12.14 -41.52
CA ARG A 368 -20.62 -11.06 -41.78
C ARG A 368 -20.96 -9.73 -41.08
N ALA A 369 -22.26 -9.43 -40.97
CA ALA A 369 -22.72 -8.21 -40.30
C ALA A 369 -22.51 -8.27 -38.78
N ASN A 370 -22.45 -9.47 -38.21
CA ASN A 370 -22.16 -9.71 -36.81
C ASN A 370 -20.65 -9.78 -36.54
N ALA A 371 -19.88 -10.36 -37.48
CA ALA A 371 -18.45 -10.59 -37.38
C ALA A 371 -17.61 -9.31 -37.49
N LEU A 372 -18.01 -8.33 -38.30
CA LEU A 372 -17.32 -7.02 -38.45
C LEU A 372 -15.90 -7.06 -39.05
N ASP A 373 -15.45 -8.20 -39.57
CA ASP A 373 -14.17 -8.44 -40.26
C ASP A 373 -14.30 -8.54 -41.78
N GLY A 374 -15.48 -8.89 -42.29
CA GLY A 374 -15.78 -8.95 -43.72
C GLY A 374 -16.11 -10.35 -44.25
N ASP A 375 -16.03 -11.38 -43.42
CA ASP A 375 -16.25 -12.79 -43.73
C ASP A 375 -17.12 -13.49 -42.68
N GLY A 376 -17.08 -14.81 -42.64
CA GLY A 376 -18.02 -15.67 -41.93
C GLY A 376 -17.25 -16.73 -41.15
N ILE A 377 -17.62 -18.00 -41.28
CA ILE A 377 -16.83 -19.08 -40.64
C ILE A 377 -15.47 -19.23 -41.33
N ASP A 378 -14.37 -18.99 -40.60
CA ASP A 378 -12.99 -19.07 -41.11
C ASP A 378 -11.93 -19.24 -39.98
N PRO A 379 -10.65 -19.54 -40.28
CA PRO A 379 -9.66 -19.88 -39.27
C PRO A 379 -9.00 -18.69 -38.55
N ASP A 380 -9.53 -17.47 -38.64
CA ASP A 380 -9.00 -16.28 -37.93
C ASP A 380 -9.82 -15.90 -36.68
N PRO A 381 -9.45 -16.39 -35.48
CA PRO A 381 -10.16 -16.07 -34.24
C PRO A 381 -9.84 -14.68 -33.67
N ASN A 382 -9.16 -13.81 -34.41
CA ASN A 382 -8.75 -12.50 -33.91
C ASN A 382 -9.95 -11.62 -33.58
N ASP A 383 -9.95 -11.05 -32.37
CA ASP A 383 -11.01 -10.13 -31.94
C ASP A 383 -10.82 -8.76 -32.61
N VAL A 384 -11.66 -8.46 -33.61
CA VAL A 384 -11.68 -7.16 -34.30
C VAL A 384 -12.50 -6.09 -33.58
N GLY A 385 -13.10 -6.43 -32.43
CA GLY A 385 -13.93 -5.53 -31.63
C GLY A 385 -15.42 -5.59 -32.00
N ASP A 386 -16.28 -5.71 -30.99
CA ASP A 386 -17.73 -5.84 -31.11
C ASP A 386 -18.50 -4.51 -31.10
N ARG A 387 -17.84 -3.39 -30.79
CA ARG A 387 -18.43 -2.05 -30.61
C ARG A 387 -19.68 -2.05 -29.72
N SER A 388 -19.69 -2.90 -28.70
CA SER A 388 -20.87 -3.12 -27.86
C SER A 388 -21.02 -2.09 -26.75
N ASN A 389 -19.98 -1.30 -26.43
CA ASN A 389 -20.06 -0.30 -25.37
C ASN A 389 -20.88 0.94 -25.81
N PRO A 390 -21.53 1.65 -24.87
CA PRO A 390 -22.33 2.83 -25.18
C PRO A 390 -21.58 3.98 -25.86
N ASN A 391 -20.26 4.08 -25.63
CA ASN A 391 -19.38 5.06 -26.26
C ASN A 391 -18.90 4.64 -27.66
N GLY A 392 -19.32 3.47 -28.15
CA GLY A 392 -18.92 2.91 -29.44
C GLY A 392 -17.61 2.13 -29.43
N SER A 393 -16.91 2.05 -28.29
CA SER A 393 -15.73 1.18 -28.14
C SER A 393 -16.14 -0.29 -27.97
N SER A 394 -15.20 -1.19 -28.14
CA SER A 394 -15.42 -2.63 -28.06
C SER A 394 -15.17 -3.17 -26.65
N SER A 395 -15.79 -4.31 -26.34
CA SER A 395 -15.60 -4.99 -25.07
C SER A 395 -14.25 -5.71 -25.00
N PHE A 396 -13.85 -6.42 -26.06
CA PHE A 396 -12.73 -7.37 -26.06
C PHE A 396 -12.83 -8.43 -24.94
N HIS A 397 -14.06 -8.85 -24.66
CA HIS A 397 -14.39 -9.68 -23.50
C HIS A 397 -13.62 -11.02 -23.48
N GLY A 398 -13.51 -11.69 -24.62
CA GLY A 398 -12.76 -12.94 -24.73
C GLY A 398 -11.25 -12.80 -24.46
N THR A 399 -10.68 -11.62 -24.69
CA THR A 399 -9.28 -11.33 -24.32
C THR A 399 -9.12 -11.29 -22.80
N HIS A 400 -10.06 -10.67 -22.08
CA HIS A 400 -10.04 -10.63 -20.61
C HIS A 400 -10.20 -12.00 -19.98
N VAL A 401 -11.19 -12.76 -20.48
CA VAL A 401 -11.42 -14.15 -20.06
C VAL A 401 -10.18 -15.01 -20.30
N SER A 402 -9.53 -14.87 -21.46
CA SER A 402 -8.31 -15.61 -21.82
C SER A 402 -7.14 -15.31 -20.88
N GLY A 403 -6.93 -14.05 -20.51
CA GLY A 403 -5.88 -13.69 -19.55
C GLY A 403 -6.09 -14.32 -18.17
N ILE A 404 -7.34 -14.40 -17.69
CA ILE A 404 -7.65 -15.06 -16.41
C ILE A 404 -7.26 -16.53 -16.49
N VAL A 405 -7.57 -17.21 -17.60
CA VAL A 405 -7.24 -18.63 -17.77
C VAL A 405 -5.73 -18.84 -17.80
N ALA A 406 -4.99 -18.17 -18.68
CA ALA A 406 -3.58 -18.49 -18.92
C ALA A 406 -2.75 -17.33 -19.48
N ALA A 407 -2.87 -16.11 -18.95
CA ALA A 407 -1.87 -15.06 -19.18
C ALA A 407 -0.45 -15.60 -18.89
N ALA A 408 0.51 -15.21 -19.73
CA ALA A 408 1.89 -15.61 -19.62
C ALA A 408 2.47 -15.08 -18.30
N THR A 409 2.93 -15.98 -17.44
CA THR A 409 3.38 -15.64 -16.08
C THR A 409 4.91 -15.67 -16.01
N ASN A 410 5.49 -14.81 -15.16
CA ASN A 410 6.92 -14.57 -15.02
C ASN A 410 7.59 -13.93 -16.27
N ASN A 411 6.84 -13.14 -17.03
CA ASN A 411 7.34 -12.47 -18.23
C ASN A 411 7.66 -10.97 -17.99
N GLN A 412 7.59 -10.50 -16.73
CA GLN A 412 7.77 -9.11 -16.31
C GLN A 412 6.77 -8.11 -16.95
N THR A 413 5.64 -8.61 -17.43
CA THR A 413 4.59 -7.85 -18.10
C THR A 413 3.25 -8.19 -17.47
N GLY A 414 2.30 -7.24 -17.42
CA GLY A 414 0.92 -7.57 -17.08
C GLY A 414 0.73 -8.29 -15.74
N GLY A 415 -0.11 -9.33 -15.77
CA GLY A 415 -0.50 -10.15 -14.62
C GLY A 415 -0.28 -11.64 -14.87
N ALA A 416 -0.60 -12.47 -13.88
CA ALA A 416 -0.51 -13.93 -14.03
C ALA A 416 -1.85 -14.52 -14.50
N GLY A 417 -1.81 -15.73 -15.08
CA GLY A 417 -2.99 -16.53 -15.43
C GLY A 417 -3.15 -17.74 -14.50
N VAL A 418 -4.36 -18.27 -14.37
CA VAL A 418 -4.66 -19.38 -13.44
C VAL A 418 -3.86 -20.64 -13.76
N ALA A 419 -3.84 -21.05 -15.02
CA ALA A 419 -3.10 -22.19 -15.54
C ALA A 419 -2.10 -21.73 -16.59
N PHE A 420 -1.09 -20.95 -16.19
CA PHE A 420 -0.13 -20.33 -17.10
C PHE A 420 0.79 -21.30 -17.87
N GLY A 421 0.76 -22.60 -17.58
CA GLY A 421 1.34 -23.65 -18.40
C GLY A 421 0.41 -24.20 -19.50
N ALA A 422 -0.89 -23.92 -19.42
CA ALA A 422 -1.89 -24.37 -20.39
C ALA A 422 -1.82 -23.57 -21.70
N LYS A 423 -2.56 -24.04 -22.72
CA LYS A 423 -2.81 -23.29 -23.95
C LYS A 423 -4.28 -22.92 -24.09
N ILE A 424 -4.53 -21.75 -24.66
CA ILE A 424 -5.85 -21.22 -24.96
C ILE A 424 -6.17 -21.53 -26.42
N MET A 425 -7.30 -22.18 -26.66
CA MET A 425 -7.89 -22.34 -27.99
C MET A 425 -8.93 -21.22 -28.16
N PRO A 426 -8.61 -20.11 -28.85
CA PRO A 426 -9.54 -19.00 -29.00
C PRO A 426 -10.62 -19.36 -30.03
N LEU A 427 -11.88 -19.39 -29.60
CA LEU A 427 -13.02 -19.69 -30.48
C LEU A 427 -13.97 -18.50 -30.49
N ARG A 428 -13.94 -17.75 -31.59
CA ARG A 428 -14.78 -16.57 -31.76
C ARG A 428 -16.18 -16.99 -32.18
N ALA A 429 -17.18 -16.66 -31.36
CA ALA A 429 -18.58 -17.03 -31.59
C ALA A 429 -19.57 -15.92 -31.15
N VAL A 430 -19.07 -14.82 -30.59
CA VAL A 430 -19.86 -13.68 -30.11
C VAL A 430 -19.42 -12.43 -30.88
N GLY A 431 -20.33 -11.89 -31.69
CA GLY A 431 -20.09 -10.68 -32.48
C GLY A 431 -20.80 -9.45 -31.93
N LYS A 432 -20.94 -8.43 -32.78
CA LYS A 432 -21.61 -7.15 -32.48
C LYS A 432 -23.00 -7.28 -31.84
N PHE A 433 -23.79 -8.26 -32.29
CA PHE A 433 -25.17 -8.50 -31.86
C PHE A 433 -25.27 -9.62 -30.82
N GLY A 434 -24.13 -10.07 -30.28
CA GLY A 434 -24.03 -11.24 -29.43
C GLY A 434 -23.69 -12.52 -30.20
N GLY A 435 -23.71 -13.65 -29.50
CA GLY A 435 -23.50 -14.97 -30.08
C GLY A 435 -24.81 -15.64 -30.45
N SER A 436 -24.90 -16.17 -31.67
CA SER A 436 -26.05 -16.98 -32.05
C SER A 436 -25.88 -18.41 -31.51
N LEU A 437 -27.00 -19.07 -31.23
CA LEU A 437 -27.01 -20.46 -30.77
C LEU A 437 -26.23 -21.37 -31.74
N TYR A 438 -26.40 -21.16 -33.05
CA TYR A 438 -25.72 -21.95 -34.07
C TYR A 438 -24.20 -21.72 -34.06
N ASP A 439 -23.73 -20.47 -34.02
CA ASP A 439 -22.28 -20.16 -34.02
C ASP A 439 -21.60 -20.77 -32.77
N ILE A 440 -22.24 -20.67 -31.60
CA ILE A 440 -21.77 -21.27 -30.35
C ILE A 440 -21.75 -22.81 -30.48
N GLU A 441 -22.80 -23.44 -31.02
CA GLU A 441 -22.81 -24.89 -31.24
C GLU A 441 -21.66 -25.37 -32.14
N GLN A 442 -21.31 -24.61 -33.19
CA GLN A 442 -20.18 -24.96 -34.06
C GLN A 442 -18.84 -24.84 -33.34
N ALA A 443 -18.65 -23.78 -32.55
CA ALA A 443 -17.47 -23.62 -31.71
C ALA A 443 -17.32 -24.76 -30.69
N MET A 444 -18.42 -25.12 -30.02
CA MET A 444 -18.46 -26.25 -29.07
C MET A 444 -18.06 -27.58 -29.74
N ARG A 445 -18.55 -27.83 -30.96
CA ARG A 445 -18.19 -29.03 -31.73
C ARG A 445 -16.71 -29.03 -32.11
N TYR A 446 -16.19 -27.90 -32.58
CA TYR A 446 -14.78 -27.76 -32.92
C TYR A 446 -13.89 -28.03 -31.70
N ALA A 447 -14.18 -27.40 -30.55
CA ALA A 447 -13.44 -27.62 -29.31
C ALA A 447 -13.35 -29.12 -28.94
N ALA A 448 -14.42 -29.88 -29.17
CA ALA A 448 -14.49 -31.30 -28.89
C ALA A 448 -13.91 -32.22 -29.99
N GLY A 449 -13.44 -31.66 -31.11
CA GLY A 449 -13.00 -32.45 -32.28
C GLY A 449 -14.14 -33.14 -33.01
N LEU A 450 -15.36 -32.61 -32.91
CA LEU A 450 -16.56 -33.14 -33.55
C LEU A 450 -16.82 -32.46 -34.91
N PRO A 451 -17.52 -33.14 -35.84
CA PRO A 451 -17.94 -32.53 -37.11
C PRO A 451 -18.75 -31.26 -36.89
N ASN A 452 -18.37 -30.22 -37.63
CA ASN A 452 -18.91 -28.87 -37.61
C ASN A 452 -18.82 -28.25 -39.01
N ASP A 453 -19.48 -27.11 -39.21
CA ASP A 453 -19.68 -26.53 -40.54
C ASP A 453 -18.46 -25.75 -41.08
N SER A 454 -17.38 -25.59 -40.30
CA SER A 454 -16.08 -25.19 -40.87
C SER A 454 -15.47 -26.27 -41.77
N GLY A 455 -15.91 -27.52 -41.62
CA GLY A 455 -15.29 -28.68 -42.27
C GLY A 455 -13.93 -29.08 -41.70
N THR A 456 -13.48 -28.46 -40.60
CA THR A 456 -12.19 -28.72 -39.95
C THR A 456 -12.36 -29.03 -38.45
N VAL A 457 -11.35 -29.64 -37.85
CA VAL A 457 -11.27 -29.94 -36.41
C VAL A 457 -9.86 -29.58 -35.90
N PRO A 458 -9.68 -29.24 -34.62
CA PRO A 458 -8.37 -28.90 -34.10
C PRO A 458 -7.46 -30.13 -34.06
N PRO A 459 -6.11 -29.95 -34.14
CA PRO A 459 -5.16 -31.06 -34.04
C PRO A 459 -5.27 -31.85 -32.73
N ARG A 460 -5.66 -31.16 -31.65
CA ARG A 460 -5.99 -31.74 -30.35
C ARG A 460 -7.25 -31.06 -29.83
N ARG A 461 -8.23 -31.85 -29.38
CA ARG A 461 -9.43 -31.34 -28.70
C ARG A 461 -9.06 -30.59 -27.43
N ALA A 462 -9.91 -29.65 -27.01
CA ALA A 462 -9.80 -29.01 -25.71
C ALA A 462 -10.05 -30.00 -24.58
N ASP A 463 -9.41 -29.78 -23.43
CA ASP A 463 -9.68 -30.50 -22.19
C ASP A 463 -10.84 -29.85 -21.42
N VAL A 464 -10.96 -28.51 -21.54
CA VAL A 464 -11.99 -27.69 -20.89
C VAL A 464 -12.52 -26.66 -21.89
N VAL A 465 -13.82 -26.35 -21.85
CA VAL A 465 -14.42 -25.20 -22.53
C VAL A 465 -14.95 -24.19 -21.52
N ASN A 466 -14.55 -22.94 -21.65
CA ASN A 466 -15.08 -21.81 -20.91
C ASN A 466 -16.12 -21.05 -21.74
N LEU A 467 -17.32 -20.86 -21.16
CA LEU A 467 -18.43 -20.11 -21.74
C LEU A 467 -18.83 -18.98 -20.78
N SER A 468 -18.21 -17.82 -20.93
CA SER A 468 -18.54 -16.63 -20.13
C SER A 468 -19.74 -15.86 -20.70
N LEU A 469 -20.78 -16.61 -21.11
CA LEU A 469 -21.96 -16.15 -21.83
C LEU A 469 -23.21 -16.93 -21.40
N GLY A 470 -24.40 -16.39 -21.70
CA GLY A 470 -25.65 -17.11 -21.48
C GLY A 470 -26.89 -16.35 -21.89
N SER A 471 -28.00 -17.08 -22.06
CA SER A 471 -29.32 -16.51 -22.36
C SER A 471 -30.43 -17.29 -21.66
N THR A 472 -31.64 -16.75 -21.59
CA THR A 472 -32.79 -17.48 -21.02
C THR A 472 -33.36 -18.56 -21.96
N ALA A 473 -32.86 -18.64 -23.21
CA ALA A 473 -33.37 -19.57 -24.20
C ALA A 473 -32.74 -20.95 -24.02
N SER A 474 -33.58 -21.99 -23.95
CA SER A 474 -33.15 -23.39 -23.90
C SER A 474 -33.80 -24.19 -25.03
N SER A 475 -33.10 -25.18 -25.56
CA SER A 475 -33.71 -26.18 -26.45
C SER A 475 -33.11 -27.56 -26.27
N SER A 476 -33.87 -28.60 -26.60
CA SER A 476 -33.36 -29.98 -26.57
C SER A 476 -32.28 -30.24 -27.63
N ALA A 477 -32.33 -29.53 -28.75
CA ALA A 477 -31.33 -29.61 -29.81
C ALA A 477 -29.98 -29.03 -29.32
N ASP A 478 -30.01 -27.88 -28.68
CA ASP A 478 -28.85 -27.19 -28.11
C ASP A 478 -28.19 -28.05 -27.01
N ARG A 479 -28.97 -28.52 -26.03
CA ARG A 479 -28.48 -29.44 -24.99
C ARG A 479 -27.80 -30.68 -25.57
N ALA A 480 -28.31 -31.24 -26.68
CA ALA A 480 -27.72 -32.42 -27.30
C ALA A 480 -26.29 -32.19 -27.82
N VAL A 481 -25.91 -30.95 -28.14
CA VAL A 481 -24.52 -30.60 -28.48
C VAL A 481 -23.64 -30.66 -27.24
N TYR A 482 -24.04 -30.02 -26.13
CA TYR A 482 -23.30 -30.08 -24.86
C TYR A 482 -23.10 -31.52 -24.36
N ALA A 483 -24.14 -32.35 -24.47
CA ALA A 483 -24.03 -33.77 -24.12
C ALA A 483 -23.00 -34.53 -24.97
N ARG A 484 -22.88 -34.21 -26.27
CA ARG A 484 -21.86 -34.81 -27.15
C ARG A 484 -20.46 -34.31 -26.84
N VAL A 485 -20.30 -33.02 -26.53
CA VAL A 485 -19.02 -32.45 -26.11
C VAL A 485 -18.53 -33.09 -24.82
N ARG A 486 -19.42 -33.21 -23.82
CA ARG A 486 -19.12 -33.91 -22.57
C ARG A 486 -18.76 -35.38 -22.79
N ALA A 487 -19.48 -36.07 -23.66
CA ALA A 487 -19.19 -37.47 -24.02
C ALA A 487 -17.83 -37.64 -24.76
N ALA A 488 -17.31 -36.59 -25.40
CA ALA A 488 -15.96 -36.57 -25.96
C ALA A 488 -14.86 -36.36 -24.87
N GLY A 489 -15.25 -36.30 -23.60
CA GLY A 489 -14.36 -36.14 -22.45
C GLY A 489 -13.92 -34.70 -22.18
N VAL A 490 -14.65 -33.72 -22.74
CA VAL A 490 -14.37 -32.29 -22.54
C VAL A 490 -15.24 -31.76 -21.42
N VAL A 491 -14.64 -31.04 -20.47
CA VAL A 491 -15.35 -30.42 -19.35
C VAL A 491 -15.91 -29.07 -19.80
N ILE A 492 -17.15 -28.76 -19.44
CA ILE A 492 -17.82 -27.54 -19.90
C ILE A 492 -18.15 -26.68 -18.68
N VAL A 493 -17.73 -25.41 -18.69
CA VAL A 493 -17.91 -24.47 -17.59
C VAL A 493 -18.57 -23.21 -18.12
N ALA A 494 -19.64 -22.73 -17.47
CA ALA A 494 -20.38 -21.56 -17.93
C ALA A 494 -20.85 -20.61 -16.82
N ALA A 495 -20.97 -19.33 -17.17
CA ALA A 495 -21.36 -18.27 -16.25
C ALA A 495 -22.85 -18.35 -15.85
N ALA A 496 -23.14 -18.26 -14.55
CA ALA A 496 -24.53 -18.34 -14.05
C ALA A 496 -25.41 -17.13 -14.42
N GLY A 497 -24.81 -15.97 -14.69
CA GLY A 497 -25.51 -14.72 -15.05
C GLY A 497 -25.33 -13.58 -14.05
N ASN A 498 -25.67 -12.36 -14.48
CA ASN A 498 -25.39 -11.12 -13.75
C ASN A 498 -26.67 -10.30 -13.45
N SER A 499 -27.78 -10.98 -13.13
CA SER A 499 -29.08 -10.33 -12.94
C SER A 499 -29.65 -10.44 -11.52
N ALA A 500 -28.83 -10.85 -10.55
CA ALA A 500 -29.17 -10.95 -9.11
C ALA A 500 -30.49 -11.72 -8.86
N ASN A 501 -30.75 -12.78 -9.62
CA ASN A 501 -32.00 -13.51 -9.55
C ASN A 501 -31.83 -15.02 -9.80
N ARG A 502 -32.96 -15.74 -9.78
CA ARG A 502 -33.03 -17.21 -9.92
C ARG A 502 -33.42 -17.70 -11.31
N THR A 503 -33.42 -16.82 -12.31
CA THR A 503 -33.75 -17.19 -13.68
C THR A 503 -32.60 -18.00 -14.27
N PRO A 504 -32.83 -19.25 -14.68
CA PRO A 504 -31.77 -20.08 -15.26
C PRO A 504 -31.32 -19.48 -16.59
N LEU A 505 -29.99 -19.33 -16.75
CA LEU A 505 -29.37 -19.04 -18.03
C LEU A 505 -28.75 -20.31 -18.61
N TYR A 506 -28.85 -20.45 -19.92
CA TYR A 506 -28.30 -21.53 -20.70
C TYR A 506 -27.14 -20.99 -21.54
N PRO A 507 -26.03 -21.74 -21.63
CA PRO A 507 -25.93 -23.17 -21.33
C PRO A 507 -25.63 -23.53 -19.86
N ALA A 508 -25.37 -22.56 -18.98
CA ALA A 508 -24.96 -22.80 -17.59
C ALA A 508 -25.97 -23.60 -16.74
N SER A 509 -27.22 -23.72 -17.16
CA SER A 509 -28.24 -24.52 -16.45
C SER A 509 -28.47 -25.91 -17.05
N TYR A 510 -27.70 -26.31 -18.07
CA TYR A 510 -27.74 -27.68 -18.57
C TYR A 510 -27.01 -28.63 -17.62
N PRO A 511 -27.52 -29.84 -17.37
CA PRO A 511 -26.87 -30.82 -16.47
C PRO A 511 -25.45 -31.22 -16.90
N GLU A 512 -25.10 -31.03 -18.17
CA GLU A 512 -23.80 -31.35 -18.72
C GLU A 512 -22.74 -30.25 -18.53
N VAL A 513 -23.10 -29.13 -17.87
CA VAL A 513 -22.29 -27.92 -17.76
C VAL A 513 -22.15 -27.52 -16.30
N ILE A 514 -20.91 -27.24 -15.87
CA ILE A 514 -20.61 -26.71 -14.55
C ILE A 514 -20.99 -25.22 -14.51
N SER A 515 -21.98 -24.88 -13.70
CA SER A 515 -22.50 -23.52 -13.53
C SER A 515 -21.75 -22.75 -12.45
N VAL A 516 -21.22 -21.57 -12.80
CA VAL A 516 -20.34 -20.79 -11.92
C VAL A 516 -21.00 -19.48 -11.47
N SER A 517 -21.21 -19.33 -10.15
CA SER A 517 -21.59 -18.06 -9.51
C SER A 517 -20.36 -17.23 -9.10
N ALA A 518 -20.56 -15.94 -8.84
CA ALA A 518 -19.50 -15.00 -8.53
C ALA A 518 -19.46 -14.64 -7.05
N VAL A 519 -18.25 -14.60 -6.46
CA VAL A 519 -18.01 -14.02 -5.13
C VAL A 519 -17.18 -12.75 -5.18
N THR A 520 -17.35 -11.92 -4.15
CA THR A 520 -16.52 -10.74 -3.84
C THR A 520 -15.28 -11.15 -3.02
N ILE A 521 -14.39 -10.20 -2.75
CA ILE A 521 -13.17 -10.40 -1.95
C ILE A 521 -13.43 -10.91 -0.52
N ASP A 522 -14.56 -10.50 0.07
CA ASP A 522 -15.05 -10.94 1.38
C ASP A 522 -15.77 -12.30 1.36
N LYS A 523 -15.68 -13.05 0.25
CA LYS A 523 -16.32 -14.37 0.05
C LYS A 523 -17.85 -14.34 0.18
N THR A 524 -18.47 -13.18 -0.05
CA THR A 524 -19.94 -13.08 -0.13
C THR A 524 -20.39 -13.21 -1.58
N LEU A 525 -21.65 -13.60 -1.79
CA LEU A 525 -22.22 -13.68 -3.14
C LEU A 525 -22.20 -12.28 -3.74
N ALA A 526 -21.59 -12.13 -4.93
CA ALA A 526 -21.50 -10.84 -5.59
C ALA A 526 -22.91 -10.27 -5.84
N PRO A 527 -23.12 -8.95 -5.64
CA PRO A 527 -24.47 -8.37 -5.63
C PRO A 527 -25.23 -8.51 -6.95
N TYR A 528 -24.52 -8.76 -8.05
CA TYR A 528 -25.08 -9.02 -9.37
C TYR A 528 -25.24 -10.51 -9.70
N SER A 529 -24.60 -11.43 -8.97
CA SER A 529 -24.55 -12.84 -9.34
C SER A 529 -25.94 -13.46 -9.34
N SER A 530 -26.30 -14.14 -10.42
CA SER A 530 -27.45 -15.05 -10.43
C SER A 530 -27.16 -16.24 -9.51
N PHE A 531 -28.24 -16.82 -8.94
CA PHE A 531 -28.17 -17.89 -7.95
C PHE A 531 -29.38 -18.82 -8.10
N GLY A 532 -29.26 -20.11 -7.77
CA GLY A 532 -30.35 -21.05 -7.95
C GLY A 532 -29.97 -22.52 -7.74
N PRO A 533 -30.92 -23.44 -7.98
CA PRO A 533 -30.68 -24.88 -7.87
C PRO A 533 -29.72 -25.42 -8.94
N ASN A 534 -29.38 -24.62 -9.95
CA ASN A 534 -28.48 -24.99 -11.03
C ASN A 534 -27.02 -24.55 -10.80
N ILE A 535 -26.72 -23.83 -9.71
CA ILE A 535 -25.34 -23.44 -9.39
C ILE A 535 -24.55 -24.66 -8.89
N ASP A 536 -23.38 -24.91 -9.48
CA ASP A 536 -22.51 -26.01 -9.08
C ASP A 536 -21.34 -25.52 -8.22
N VAL A 537 -20.75 -24.36 -8.52
CA VAL A 537 -19.60 -23.83 -7.80
C VAL A 537 -19.57 -22.31 -7.82
N ALA A 538 -18.93 -21.71 -6.83
CA ALA A 538 -18.64 -20.28 -6.81
C ALA A 538 -17.14 -20.00 -7.07
N ALA A 539 -16.84 -18.92 -7.75
CA ALA A 539 -15.47 -18.47 -7.99
C ALA A 539 -15.34 -16.93 -7.95
N PRO A 540 -14.13 -16.37 -7.83
CA PRO A 540 -13.94 -14.93 -7.72
C PRO A 540 -14.47 -14.19 -8.95
N GLY A 541 -15.46 -13.33 -8.74
CA GLY A 541 -16.02 -12.47 -9.78
C GLY A 541 -15.90 -10.97 -9.49
N GLY A 542 -15.66 -10.60 -8.23
CA GLY A 542 -15.30 -9.24 -7.79
C GLY A 542 -16.47 -8.28 -7.55
N ASN A 543 -16.13 -7.07 -7.09
CA ASN A 543 -17.03 -5.95 -6.90
C ASN A 543 -16.26 -4.63 -7.06
N THR A 544 -16.42 -3.95 -8.19
CA THR A 544 -15.75 -2.68 -8.49
C THR A 544 -16.32 -1.48 -7.74
N ALA A 545 -17.36 -1.66 -6.91
CA ALA A 545 -17.89 -0.62 -6.05
C ALA A 545 -17.16 -0.50 -4.70
N THR A 546 -16.26 -1.44 -4.38
CA THR A 546 -15.54 -1.49 -3.10
C THR A 546 -14.03 -1.63 -3.32
N ASP A 547 -13.28 -1.20 -2.30
CA ASP A 547 -11.84 -1.43 -2.14
C ASP A 547 -11.65 -1.84 -0.67
N VAL A 548 -11.93 -3.11 -0.39
CA VAL A 548 -11.92 -3.70 0.97
C VAL A 548 -10.48 -3.94 1.42
N ASN A 549 -9.57 -4.24 0.50
CA ASN A 549 -8.16 -4.49 0.82
C ASN A 549 -7.31 -3.21 0.97
N GLY A 550 -7.83 -2.05 0.54
CA GLY A 550 -7.20 -0.74 0.70
C GLY A 550 -5.99 -0.51 -0.22
N ASP A 551 -5.91 -1.22 -1.35
CA ASP A 551 -4.77 -1.13 -2.27
C ASP A 551 -4.85 0.05 -3.27
N GLY A 552 -5.95 0.82 -3.21
CA GLY A 552 -6.21 1.96 -4.08
C GLY A 552 -6.77 1.57 -5.45
N LYS A 553 -7.17 0.30 -5.65
CA LYS A 553 -7.89 -0.21 -6.81
C LYS A 553 -9.22 -0.84 -6.36
N PRO A 554 -10.27 -0.80 -7.20
CA PRO A 554 -11.49 -1.52 -6.90
C PRO A 554 -11.27 -3.04 -6.87
N ASP A 555 -12.03 -3.76 -6.03
CA ASP A 555 -11.95 -5.23 -5.85
C ASP A 555 -12.59 -6.02 -7.01
N GLY A 556 -12.35 -5.63 -8.25
CA GLY A 556 -12.68 -6.43 -9.43
C GLY A 556 -11.58 -7.44 -9.79
N VAL A 557 -11.81 -8.23 -10.83
CA VAL A 557 -10.84 -9.18 -11.39
C VAL A 557 -10.00 -8.47 -12.45
N LEU A 558 -8.70 -8.37 -12.21
CA LEU A 558 -7.74 -7.81 -13.15
C LEU A 558 -7.34 -8.87 -14.19
N SER A 559 -7.36 -8.51 -15.48
CA SER A 559 -6.84 -9.33 -16.57
C SER A 559 -6.45 -8.49 -17.80
N THR A 560 -5.90 -9.16 -18.80
CA THR A 560 -5.59 -8.62 -20.13
C THR A 560 -6.82 -7.97 -20.77
N ALA A 561 -6.63 -6.92 -21.54
CA ALA A 561 -7.70 -6.22 -22.22
C ALA A 561 -7.17 -5.56 -23.50
N ALA A 562 -8.09 -4.94 -24.25
CA ALA A 562 -7.72 -4.05 -25.33
C ALA A 562 -8.67 -2.87 -25.37
N ASN A 563 -8.25 -1.83 -26.08
CA ASN A 563 -8.99 -0.59 -26.22
C ASN A 563 -8.90 -0.10 -27.66
N ASP A 564 -10.03 0.25 -28.25
CA ASP A 564 -10.17 0.78 -29.60
C ASP A 564 -10.88 2.15 -29.65
N ALA A 565 -11.05 2.83 -28.51
CA ALA A 565 -11.83 4.07 -28.40
C ALA A 565 -11.31 5.23 -29.27
N ASN A 566 -10.06 5.17 -29.72
CA ASN A 566 -9.44 6.14 -30.64
C ASN A 566 -9.28 5.59 -32.07
N ASP A 567 -10.12 4.62 -32.46
CA ASP A 567 -10.06 3.90 -33.75
C ASP A 567 -8.71 3.20 -34.01
N THR A 568 -7.92 2.95 -32.96
CA THR A 568 -6.64 2.23 -32.99
C THR A 568 -6.61 1.25 -31.83
N LEU A 569 -6.33 -0.03 -32.14
CA LEU A 569 -6.22 -1.08 -31.13
C LEU A 569 -4.98 -0.84 -30.26
N ALA A 570 -5.19 -0.70 -28.95
CA ALA A 570 -4.17 -0.63 -27.93
C ALA A 570 -4.33 -1.81 -26.96
N TYR A 571 -3.22 -2.43 -26.57
CA TYR A 571 -3.21 -3.46 -25.53
C TYR A 571 -3.32 -2.81 -24.14
N ASP A 572 -4.11 -3.39 -23.25
CA ASP A 572 -4.43 -2.79 -21.95
C ASP A 572 -4.65 -3.88 -20.88
N TYR A 573 -4.89 -3.47 -19.64
CA TYR A 573 -5.29 -4.33 -18.53
C TYR A 573 -6.43 -3.67 -17.76
N LEU A 574 -7.53 -4.38 -17.57
CA LEU A 574 -8.72 -3.83 -16.94
C LEU A 574 -9.19 -4.67 -15.76
N ILE A 575 -9.79 -3.97 -14.80
CA ILE A 575 -10.43 -4.55 -13.61
C ILE A 575 -11.93 -4.61 -13.87
N TRP A 576 -12.47 -5.81 -14.02
CA TRP A 576 -13.88 -6.04 -14.31
C TRP A 576 -14.56 -6.86 -13.22
N GLN A 577 -15.89 -6.87 -13.25
CA GLN A 577 -16.69 -7.74 -12.39
C GLN A 577 -17.68 -8.54 -13.23
N GLY A 578 -17.94 -9.77 -12.81
CA GLY A 578 -18.97 -10.60 -13.44
C GLY A 578 -18.83 -12.08 -13.12
N THR A 579 -19.92 -12.84 -13.30
CA THR A 579 -19.84 -14.30 -13.40
C THR A 579 -18.96 -14.72 -14.58
N SER A 580 -18.88 -13.89 -15.63
CA SER A 580 -17.94 -14.04 -16.74
C SER A 580 -16.46 -14.02 -16.33
N MET A 581 -16.11 -13.39 -15.22
CA MET A 581 -14.75 -13.38 -14.65
C MET A 581 -14.55 -14.55 -13.65
N ALA A 582 -15.63 -15.05 -13.05
CA ALA A 582 -15.61 -16.23 -12.18
C ALA A 582 -15.41 -17.54 -12.98
N THR A 583 -16.12 -17.72 -14.10
CA THR A 583 -16.02 -18.90 -14.97
C THR A 583 -14.58 -19.27 -15.39
N PRO A 584 -13.73 -18.34 -15.87
CA PRO A 584 -12.36 -18.69 -16.27
C PRO A 584 -11.46 -19.09 -15.11
N HIS A 585 -11.76 -18.71 -13.86
CA HIS A 585 -11.07 -19.27 -12.70
C HIS A 585 -11.35 -20.76 -12.56
N ALA A 586 -12.62 -21.16 -12.66
CA ALA A 586 -13.02 -22.57 -12.63
C ALA A 586 -12.43 -23.36 -13.80
N ALA A 587 -12.48 -22.82 -15.03
CA ALA A 587 -11.88 -23.46 -16.19
C ALA A 587 -10.36 -23.64 -16.04
N GLY A 588 -9.66 -22.63 -15.53
CA GLY A 588 -8.22 -22.69 -15.26
C GLY A 588 -7.86 -23.72 -14.19
N VAL A 589 -8.60 -23.79 -13.07
CA VAL A 589 -8.34 -24.79 -12.04
C VAL A 589 -8.60 -26.21 -12.55
N ILE A 590 -9.63 -26.43 -13.36
CA ILE A 590 -9.86 -27.74 -13.98
C ILE A 590 -8.72 -28.09 -14.95
N ALA A 591 -8.13 -27.10 -15.64
CA ALA A 591 -6.93 -27.31 -16.45
C ALA A 591 -5.73 -27.74 -15.59
N LEU A 592 -5.52 -27.14 -14.41
CA LEU A 592 -4.51 -27.61 -13.44
C LEU A 592 -4.76 -29.09 -13.04
N MET A 593 -6.01 -29.45 -12.75
CA MET A 593 -6.39 -30.83 -12.43
C MET A 593 -6.07 -31.80 -13.58
N LYS A 594 -6.42 -31.43 -14.82
CA LYS A 594 -6.16 -32.24 -16.02
C LYS A 594 -4.67 -32.39 -16.32
N ALA A 595 -3.83 -31.42 -15.95
CA ALA A 595 -2.38 -31.56 -16.08
C ALA A 595 -1.81 -32.62 -15.11
N LEU A 596 -2.34 -32.69 -13.88
CA LEU A 596 -1.94 -33.69 -12.89
C LEU A 596 -2.51 -35.08 -13.17
N ALA A 597 -3.74 -35.14 -13.68
CA ALA A 597 -4.43 -36.38 -14.04
C ALA A 597 -5.13 -36.26 -15.41
N PRO A 598 -4.39 -36.51 -16.52
CA PRO A 598 -4.90 -36.32 -17.89
C PRO A 598 -6.16 -37.14 -18.23
N ASN A 599 -6.34 -38.26 -17.56
CA ASN A 599 -7.47 -39.18 -17.78
C ASN A 599 -8.74 -38.82 -16.97
N LEU A 600 -8.72 -37.77 -16.13
CA LEU A 600 -9.92 -37.31 -15.43
C LEU A 600 -11.03 -37.04 -16.44
N THR A 601 -12.17 -37.70 -16.23
CA THR A 601 -13.37 -37.52 -17.03
C THR A 601 -14.24 -36.40 -16.46
N PRO A 602 -15.19 -35.85 -17.25
CA PRO A 602 -16.18 -34.92 -16.70
C PRO A 602 -16.97 -35.50 -15.52
N ASP A 603 -17.31 -36.80 -15.54
CA ASP A 603 -17.99 -37.46 -14.42
C ASP A 603 -17.11 -37.51 -13.16
N ASP A 604 -15.79 -37.71 -13.30
CA ASP A 604 -14.87 -37.69 -12.15
C ASP A 604 -14.81 -36.30 -11.50
N ILE A 605 -14.79 -35.24 -12.31
CA ILE A 605 -14.78 -33.86 -11.82
C ILE A 605 -16.09 -33.54 -11.11
N ASP A 606 -17.23 -33.93 -11.67
CA ASP A 606 -18.54 -33.74 -11.03
C ASP A 606 -18.63 -34.50 -9.69
N ASN A 607 -18.09 -35.72 -9.62
CA ASN A 607 -18.04 -36.49 -8.38
C ASN A 607 -17.12 -35.84 -7.33
N LEU A 608 -15.95 -35.35 -7.74
CA LEU A 608 -15.03 -34.65 -6.85
C LEU A 608 -15.65 -33.34 -6.35
N LEU A 609 -16.30 -32.58 -7.23
CA LEU A 609 -17.01 -31.37 -6.87
C LEU A 609 -18.14 -31.67 -5.87
N ALA A 610 -18.96 -32.69 -6.16
CA ALA A 610 -20.07 -33.10 -5.32
C ALA A 610 -19.64 -33.62 -3.94
N SER A 611 -18.43 -34.17 -3.83
CA SER A 611 -17.84 -34.60 -2.56
C SER A 611 -17.26 -33.44 -1.72
N GLY A 612 -17.19 -32.22 -2.28
CA GLY A 612 -16.53 -31.07 -1.65
C GLY A 612 -15.00 -31.11 -1.74
N ALA A 613 -14.43 -32.04 -2.52
CA ALA A 613 -12.98 -32.20 -2.64
C ALA A 613 -12.31 -31.06 -3.44
N LEU A 614 -13.08 -30.23 -4.14
CA LEU A 614 -12.58 -29.12 -4.96
C LEU A 614 -12.85 -27.73 -4.38
N THR A 615 -13.57 -27.66 -3.25
CA THR A 615 -14.16 -26.41 -2.74
C THR A 615 -13.94 -26.20 -1.25
N ASP A 616 -14.05 -24.94 -0.85
CA ASP A 616 -14.32 -24.52 0.52
C ASP A 616 -15.82 -24.22 0.64
N ASP A 617 -16.52 -24.98 1.49
CA ASP A 617 -17.96 -24.82 1.70
C ASP A 617 -18.29 -23.40 2.21
N LEU A 618 -19.25 -22.74 1.56
CA LEU A 618 -19.72 -21.40 1.89
C LEU A 618 -21.24 -21.42 1.98
N GLY A 619 -21.80 -20.61 2.89
CA GLY A 619 -23.24 -20.52 3.07
C GLY A 619 -23.78 -21.65 3.93
N ALA A 620 -24.83 -22.32 3.46
CA ALA A 620 -25.43 -23.43 4.21
C ALA A 620 -24.61 -24.71 4.00
N THR A 621 -24.38 -25.49 5.07
CA THR A 621 -23.53 -26.70 4.99
C THR A 621 -23.93 -27.62 3.84
N GLY A 622 -22.94 -27.95 3.01
CA GLY A 622 -23.11 -28.74 1.80
C GLY A 622 -23.63 -27.90 0.63
N ARG A 623 -24.25 -28.56 -0.36
CA ARG A 623 -24.65 -27.85 -1.59
C ARG A 623 -25.79 -26.87 -1.34
N ASP A 624 -25.59 -25.60 -1.67
CA ASP A 624 -26.63 -24.56 -1.58
C ASP A 624 -26.89 -23.82 -2.91
N ASN A 625 -27.91 -22.95 -2.90
CA ASN A 625 -28.35 -22.26 -4.12
C ASN A 625 -27.51 -21.03 -4.48
N GLN A 626 -26.64 -20.55 -3.61
CA GLN A 626 -25.82 -19.35 -3.83
C GLN A 626 -24.43 -19.74 -4.31
N PHE A 627 -23.81 -20.71 -3.64
CA PHE A 627 -22.43 -21.09 -3.86
C PHE A 627 -22.27 -22.48 -4.49
N GLY A 628 -23.36 -23.20 -4.73
CA GLY A 628 -23.27 -24.59 -5.19
C GLY A 628 -22.58 -25.43 -4.11
N TYR A 629 -21.52 -26.16 -4.46
CA TYR A 629 -20.70 -26.92 -3.53
C TYR A 629 -19.65 -26.07 -2.78
N GLY A 630 -19.65 -24.75 -2.96
CA GLY A 630 -18.79 -23.80 -2.25
C GLY A 630 -17.88 -22.98 -3.17
N LEU A 631 -16.96 -22.24 -2.56
CA LEU A 631 -15.92 -21.49 -3.27
C LEU A 631 -14.84 -22.44 -3.77
N LEU A 632 -14.50 -22.34 -5.06
CA LEU A 632 -13.41 -23.07 -5.68
C LEU A 632 -12.09 -22.91 -4.90
N ASN A 633 -11.41 -24.03 -4.64
CA ASN A 633 -10.10 -24.07 -3.99
C ASN A 633 -9.12 -24.84 -4.89
N ALA A 634 -8.21 -24.11 -5.54
CA ALA A 634 -7.28 -24.62 -6.53
C ALA A 634 -6.31 -25.65 -5.95
N ASN A 635 -5.84 -25.44 -4.72
CA ASN A 635 -4.93 -26.38 -4.05
C ASN A 635 -5.61 -27.71 -3.73
N LYS A 636 -6.82 -27.65 -3.14
CA LYS A 636 -7.64 -28.86 -2.91
C LYS A 636 -7.91 -29.60 -4.21
N ALA A 637 -8.27 -28.87 -5.27
CA ALA A 637 -8.52 -29.44 -6.58
C ALA A 637 -7.27 -30.12 -7.18
N ALA A 638 -6.11 -29.48 -7.10
CA ALA A 638 -4.84 -30.05 -7.55
C ALA A 638 -4.48 -31.33 -6.78
N ILE A 639 -4.61 -31.33 -5.45
CA ILE A 639 -4.33 -32.52 -4.62
C ILE A 639 -5.32 -33.65 -4.92
N ALA A 640 -6.62 -33.34 -5.05
CA ALA A 640 -7.63 -34.33 -5.41
C ALA A 640 -7.34 -34.98 -6.76
N ALA A 641 -6.91 -34.19 -7.76
CA ALA A 641 -6.49 -34.69 -9.06
C ALA A 641 -5.23 -35.56 -8.99
N ALA A 642 -4.19 -35.11 -8.28
CA ALA A 642 -2.96 -35.89 -8.10
C ALA A 642 -3.23 -37.25 -7.45
N ASN A 643 -4.06 -37.28 -6.40
CA ASN A 643 -4.49 -38.51 -5.73
C ASN A 643 -5.25 -39.45 -6.68
N ASN A 644 -6.17 -38.91 -7.51
CA ASN A 644 -6.89 -39.70 -8.51
C ASN A 644 -5.96 -40.23 -9.62
N GLY A 645 -4.95 -39.45 -10.01
CA GLY A 645 -3.94 -39.80 -11.01
C GLY A 645 -2.86 -40.79 -10.53
N GLY A 646 -2.92 -41.26 -9.28
CA GLY A 646 -1.96 -42.20 -8.71
C GLY A 646 -0.63 -41.57 -8.26
N GLN A 647 -0.60 -40.25 -8.07
CA GLN A 647 0.49 -39.50 -7.44
C GLN A 647 0.01 -38.97 -6.09
N PRO A 648 -0.07 -39.82 -5.04
CA PRO A 648 -0.59 -39.39 -3.75
C PRO A 648 0.28 -38.29 -3.17
N VAL A 649 -0.32 -37.13 -2.92
CA VAL A 649 0.28 -36.03 -2.16
C VAL A 649 -0.16 -36.19 -0.72
N ASP A 650 0.78 -36.26 0.21
CA ASP A 650 0.44 -36.38 1.63
C ASP A 650 -0.42 -35.18 2.04
N PRO A 651 -1.62 -35.42 2.61
CA PRO A 651 -2.51 -34.34 2.99
C PRO A 651 -1.91 -33.58 4.17
N VAL A 652 -1.41 -32.37 3.90
CA VAL A 652 -0.95 -31.44 4.94
C VAL A 652 -2.05 -30.40 5.15
N PRO A 653 -2.85 -30.49 6.23
CA PRO A 653 -3.88 -29.50 6.50
C PRO A 653 -3.21 -28.17 6.88
N VAL A 654 -3.88 -27.07 6.55
CA VAL A 654 -3.41 -25.72 6.84
C VAL A 654 -4.57 -24.92 7.41
N LEU A 655 -4.41 -24.42 8.63
CA LEU A 655 -5.35 -23.46 9.21
C LEU A 655 -5.21 -22.13 8.49
N THR A 656 -6.28 -21.73 7.80
CA THR A 656 -6.40 -20.44 7.12
C THR A 656 -7.57 -19.66 7.70
N VAL A 657 -7.36 -18.35 7.88
CA VAL A 657 -8.40 -17.42 8.36
C VAL A 657 -8.50 -16.23 7.40
N ASN A 658 -9.73 -15.84 7.08
CA ASN A 658 -10.02 -14.71 6.20
C ASN A 658 -11.13 -13.81 6.80
N PRO A 659 -10.94 -12.48 6.89
CA PRO A 659 -9.71 -11.74 6.61
C PRO A 659 -8.62 -12.01 7.67
N THR A 660 -7.36 -11.71 7.34
CA THR A 660 -6.20 -11.87 8.26
C THR A 660 -6.03 -10.69 9.23
N ALA A 661 -6.86 -9.65 9.11
CA ALA A 661 -6.97 -8.54 10.05
C ALA A 661 -8.40 -7.97 10.03
N LEU A 662 -8.83 -7.34 11.13
CA LEU A 662 -10.12 -6.68 11.26
C LEU A 662 -9.96 -5.24 11.74
N ASN A 663 -10.57 -4.29 11.04
CA ASN A 663 -10.55 -2.87 11.40
C ASN A 663 -11.97 -2.33 11.57
N PHE A 664 -12.36 -2.10 12.82
CA PHE A 664 -13.67 -1.59 13.19
C PHE A 664 -13.78 -0.06 13.14
N GLY A 665 -12.66 0.65 12.98
CA GLY A 665 -12.61 2.12 12.97
C GLY A 665 -13.32 2.76 14.17
N ILE A 666 -13.90 3.94 13.97
CA ILE A 666 -14.69 4.66 15.00
C ILE A 666 -16.16 4.22 15.07
N ALA A 667 -16.68 3.54 14.04
CA ALA A 667 -18.14 3.37 13.87
C ALA A 667 -18.63 1.93 13.70
N SER A 668 -17.81 1.01 13.18
CA SER A 668 -18.25 -0.39 12.97
C SER A 668 -18.18 -1.18 14.28
N ASN A 669 -19.23 -1.95 14.62
CA ASN A 669 -19.28 -2.75 15.86
C ASN A 669 -19.22 -4.27 15.62
N GLN A 670 -19.40 -4.73 14.38
CA GLN A 670 -19.44 -6.16 14.02
C GLN A 670 -18.77 -6.40 12.67
N GLN A 671 -18.01 -7.48 12.57
CA GLN A 671 -17.41 -7.99 11.33
C GLN A 671 -17.31 -9.51 11.41
N SER A 672 -17.37 -10.17 10.26
CA SER A 672 -17.24 -11.63 10.17
C SER A 672 -15.83 -12.04 9.74
N LEU A 673 -15.41 -13.21 10.20
CA LEU A 673 -14.28 -13.92 9.62
C LEU A 673 -14.65 -15.38 9.38
N THR A 674 -13.94 -16.04 8.48
CA THR A 674 -14.10 -17.45 8.17
C THR A 674 -12.81 -18.19 8.47
N VAL A 675 -12.93 -19.31 9.20
CA VAL A 675 -11.84 -20.22 9.52
C VAL A 675 -12.05 -21.51 8.74
N PHE A 676 -11.06 -21.91 7.95
CA PHE A 676 -11.20 -23.06 7.07
C PHE A 676 -9.88 -23.79 6.91
N ASN A 677 -9.95 -25.05 6.49
CA ASN A 677 -8.77 -25.78 6.06
C ASN A 677 -8.42 -25.34 4.65
N GLY A 678 -7.32 -24.59 4.49
CA GLY A 678 -6.82 -24.14 3.20
C GLY A 678 -6.23 -25.27 2.34
N SER A 679 -6.17 -26.48 2.88
CA SER A 679 -5.63 -27.68 2.23
C SER A 679 -6.52 -28.90 2.52
N VAL A 680 -6.02 -30.10 2.25
CA VAL A 680 -6.66 -31.39 2.58
C VAL A 680 -6.07 -31.99 3.86
N GLY A 681 -6.84 -32.86 4.53
CA GLY A 681 -6.44 -33.53 5.77
C GLY A 681 -7.26 -33.09 6.99
N ASP A 682 -7.04 -33.76 8.12
CA ASP A 682 -7.79 -33.49 9.35
C ASP A 682 -7.28 -32.23 10.04
N LEU A 683 -8.12 -31.20 10.06
CA LEU A 683 -7.87 -29.95 10.76
C LEU A 683 -8.90 -29.78 11.88
N THR A 684 -8.44 -29.74 13.13
CA THR A 684 -9.24 -29.43 14.31
C THR A 684 -8.74 -28.13 14.91
N VAL A 685 -9.65 -27.18 15.11
CA VAL A 685 -9.38 -25.85 15.65
C VAL A 685 -9.95 -25.74 17.05
N ASN A 686 -9.11 -25.34 17.99
CA ASN A 686 -9.52 -25.07 19.36
C ASN A 686 -10.36 -23.78 19.40
N PRO A 687 -11.23 -23.60 20.43
CA PRO A 687 -11.93 -22.34 20.63
C PRO A 687 -10.96 -21.15 20.57
N PRO A 688 -11.28 -20.09 19.79
CA PRO A 688 -10.38 -18.97 19.63
C PRO A 688 -10.17 -18.24 20.97
N THR A 689 -8.96 -17.75 21.16
CA THR A 689 -8.60 -16.90 22.30
C THR A 689 -8.39 -15.48 21.84
N GLU A 690 -8.68 -14.53 22.71
CA GLU A 690 -8.49 -13.10 22.47
C GLU A 690 -7.79 -12.45 23.67
N ASP A 691 -7.02 -11.40 23.43
CA ASP A 691 -6.19 -10.72 24.44
C ASP A 691 -6.67 -9.29 24.78
N SER A 692 -7.90 -8.93 24.39
CA SER A 692 -8.48 -7.59 24.55
C SER A 692 -8.78 -7.19 25.99
N GLY A 693 -8.93 -8.17 26.89
CA GLY A 693 -9.38 -7.93 28.25
C GLY A 693 -10.89 -7.64 28.35
N GLY A 694 -11.68 -8.04 27.35
CA GLY A 694 -13.15 -8.09 27.40
C GLY A 694 -13.91 -7.10 26.53
N TRP A 695 -13.23 -6.28 25.70
CA TRP A 695 -13.92 -5.42 24.72
C TRP A 695 -14.08 -6.07 23.35
N LEU A 696 -13.28 -7.08 23.03
CA LEU A 696 -13.42 -7.93 21.86
C LEU A 696 -14.20 -9.19 22.25
N ASN A 697 -15.17 -9.56 21.44
CA ASN A 697 -15.88 -10.82 21.61
C ASN A 697 -15.98 -11.53 20.27
N ILE A 698 -15.66 -12.81 20.29
CA ILE A 698 -15.84 -13.73 19.16
C ILE A 698 -16.87 -14.79 19.52
N ALA A 699 -17.83 -15.00 18.62
CA ALA A 699 -18.81 -16.06 18.76
C ALA A 699 -18.81 -16.94 17.49
N PRO A 700 -18.92 -18.27 17.63
CA PRO A 700 -19.29 -19.14 16.51
C PRO A 700 -20.60 -18.64 15.91
N ASP A 701 -20.64 -18.44 14.60
CA ASP A 701 -21.85 -18.13 13.86
C ASP A 701 -22.37 -19.41 13.18
N THR A 702 -21.59 -19.94 12.24
CA THR A 702 -21.85 -21.24 11.60
C THR A 702 -20.57 -22.05 11.61
N VAL A 703 -20.35 -22.86 12.65
CA VAL A 703 -19.10 -23.61 12.90
C VAL A 703 -19.37 -25.09 13.09
N ASN A 704 -18.56 -25.95 12.46
CA ASN A 704 -18.68 -27.40 12.55
C ASN A 704 -17.98 -27.98 13.81
N ALA A 705 -18.07 -29.30 14.00
CA ALA A 705 -17.49 -30.00 15.15
C ALA A 705 -15.95 -29.88 15.25
N ASN A 706 -15.28 -29.52 14.15
CA ASN A 706 -13.83 -29.34 14.08
C ASN A 706 -13.41 -27.88 14.29
N GLY A 707 -14.33 -26.97 14.63
CA GLY A 707 -14.02 -25.56 14.84
C GLY A 707 -13.83 -24.75 13.54
N LEU A 708 -14.21 -25.29 12.38
CA LEU A 708 -14.16 -24.61 11.08
C LEU A 708 -15.51 -24.00 10.72
N GLY A 709 -15.51 -22.80 10.15
CA GLY A 709 -16.71 -22.10 9.71
C GLY A 709 -16.67 -20.59 9.93
N SER A 710 -17.84 -19.95 9.94
CA SER A 710 -18.01 -18.51 10.14
C SER A 710 -18.01 -18.16 11.63
N TYR A 711 -17.29 -17.10 11.97
CA TYR A 711 -17.29 -16.50 13.30
C TYR A 711 -17.68 -15.03 13.20
N GLN A 712 -18.52 -14.58 14.14
CA GLN A 712 -18.83 -13.17 14.30
C GLN A 712 -17.91 -12.54 15.33
N VAL A 713 -17.24 -11.47 14.93
CA VAL A 713 -16.36 -10.67 15.78
C VAL A 713 -17.05 -9.35 16.07
N SER A 714 -17.20 -9.05 17.35
CA SER A 714 -17.92 -7.89 17.85
C SER A 714 -17.05 -7.11 18.81
N VAL A 715 -17.20 -5.79 18.79
CA VAL A 715 -16.47 -4.91 19.69
C VAL A 715 -17.42 -4.10 20.57
N ASN A 716 -17.09 -3.96 21.85
CA ASN A 716 -17.84 -3.17 22.81
C ASN A 716 -17.07 -1.89 23.19
N ARG A 717 -17.61 -0.74 22.79
CA ARG A 717 -17.03 0.58 23.08
C ARG A 717 -17.51 1.17 24.41
N ALA A 718 -18.52 0.60 25.05
CA ALA A 718 -19.16 1.19 26.21
C ALA A 718 -18.25 1.14 27.45
N GLY A 719 -18.08 2.28 28.12
CA GLY A 719 -17.26 2.39 29.34
C GLY A 719 -15.75 2.39 29.10
N LEU A 720 -15.32 2.32 27.85
CA LEU A 720 -13.93 2.51 27.45
C LEU A 720 -13.61 3.99 27.31
N ALA A 721 -12.39 4.39 27.69
CA ALA A 721 -11.90 5.75 27.50
C ALA A 721 -11.59 6.04 26.02
N ASP A 722 -11.56 7.32 25.65
CA ASP A 722 -11.13 7.74 24.31
C ASP A 722 -9.72 7.21 24.02
N GLY A 723 -9.55 6.63 22.84
CA GLY A 723 -8.31 6.00 22.43
C GLY A 723 -8.52 4.88 21.41
N VAL A 724 -7.41 4.28 21.00
CA VAL A 724 -7.38 3.16 20.07
C VAL A 724 -7.15 1.88 20.87
N TYR A 725 -7.88 0.83 20.52
CA TYR A 725 -7.85 -0.48 21.15
C TYR A 725 -7.50 -1.54 20.11
N SER A 726 -6.66 -2.51 20.49
CA SER A 726 -6.34 -3.66 19.65
C SER A 726 -6.18 -4.91 20.46
N ALA A 727 -6.46 -6.00 19.76
CA ALA A 727 -6.34 -7.32 20.29
C ALA A 727 -5.86 -8.25 19.17
N THR A 728 -5.15 -9.29 19.54
CA THR A 728 -4.93 -10.46 18.71
C THR A 728 -6.02 -11.47 19.01
N LEU A 729 -6.71 -11.88 17.96
CA LEU A 729 -7.55 -13.05 17.99
C LEU A 729 -6.74 -14.23 17.44
N THR A 730 -6.62 -15.29 18.23
CA THR A 730 -5.77 -16.44 17.90
C THR A 730 -6.63 -17.69 17.70
N PHE A 731 -6.46 -18.32 16.53
CA PHE A 731 -6.94 -19.67 16.26
C PHE A 731 -5.76 -20.63 16.31
N THR A 732 -5.86 -21.65 17.15
CA THR A 732 -4.86 -22.72 17.24
C THR A 732 -5.47 -24.00 16.71
N SER A 733 -4.77 -24.65 15.77
CA SER A 733 -5.13 -25.98 15.28
C SER A 733 -4.11 -27.04 15.71
N ASN A 734 -4.37 -28.29 15.31
CA ASN A 734 -3.43 -29.40 15.43
C ASN A 734 -2.18 -29.28 14.51
N VAL A 735 -2.12 -28.28 13.63
CA VAL A 735 -1.01 -28.12 12.66
C VAL A 735 -0.31 -26.77 12.74
N ASN A 736 -1.05 -25.67 12.71
CA ASN A 736 -0.50 -24.33 12.83
C ASN A 736 -1.44 -23.39 13.61
N THR A 737 -0.92 -22.22 13.97
CA THR A 737 -1.67 -21.12 14.57
C THR A 737 -1.91 -20.04 13.51
N ALA A 738 -3.09 -19.43 13.54
CA ALA A 738 -3.42 -18.24 12.77
C ALA A 738 -3.76 -17.09 13.74
N GLU A 739 -3.13 -15.93 13.52
CA GLU A 739 -3.36 -14.73 14.31
C GLU A 739 -4.03 -13.65 13.47
N ILE A 740 -5.09 -13.06 14.00
CA ILE A 740 -5.88 -12.02 13.36
C ILE A 740 -5.75 -10.79 14.22
N LYS A 741 -5.19 -9.72 13.64
CA LYS A 741 -5.05 -8.45 14.34
C LYS A 741 -6.36 -7.69 14.24
N VAL A 742 -6.94 -7.31 15.38
CA VAL A 742 -8.19 -6.57 15.48
C VAL A 742 -7.92 -5.18 16.02
N ILE A 743 -8.44 -4.15 15.36
CA ILE A 743 -8.31 -2.76 15.79
C ILE A 743 -9.68 -2.07 15.85
N MET A 744 -9.89 -1.23 16.86
CA MET A 744 -11.07 -0.36 17.00
C MET A 744 -10.70 0.97 17.66
N GLN A 745 -11.57 1.97 17.52
CA GLN A 745 -11.36 3.30 18.09
C GLN A 745 -12.57 3.73 18.93
N VAL A 746 -12.32 4.35 20.07
CA VAL A 746 -13.28 5.05 20.92
C VAL A 746 -12.95 6.54 20.89
N ALA A 747 -13.89 7.37 20.46
CA ALA A 747 -13.72 8.82 20.47
C ALA A 747 -15.04 9.45 20.89
N SER A 748 -15.14 9.87 22.16
CA SER A 748 -16.30 10.56 22.74
C SER A 748 -16.25 12.06 22.49
N ASN A 749 -15.05 12.65 22.33
CA ASN A 749 -14.83 13.97 21.73
C ASN A 749 -13.47 13.97 21.02
N LEU A 750 -13.39 14.38 19.75
CA LEU A 750 -12.11 14.59 19.07
C LEU A 750 -11.28 15.58 19.90
N SER A 751 -10.27 15.08 20.63
CA SER A 751 -9.32 15.90 21.38
C SER A 751 -8.73 16.96 20.46
N VAL A 752 -8.76 18.21 20.89
CA VAL A 752 -8.11 19.29 20.14
C VAL A 752 -6.61 19.11 20.34
N GLY A 753 -5.90 18.67 19.29
CA GLY A 753 -4.45 18.50 19.31
C GLY A 753 -3.71 19.81 19.63
N THR A 754 -2.39 19.79 19.71
CA THR A 754 -1.55 20.99 19.85
C THR A 754 -0.53 21.06 18.71
N ILE A 755 -0.20 22.27 18.29
CA ILE A 755 0.80 22.56 17.24
C ILE A 755 1.95 23.42 17.79
N GLY A 756 2.13 23.43 19.12
CA GLY A 756 3.24 24.14 19.76
C GLY A 756 3.19 25.65 19.64
N GLN A 757 4.36 26.30 19.71
CA GLN A 757 4.53 27.74 19.55
C GLN A 757 4.25 28.13 18.10
N GLN A 758 3.35 29.10 17.90
CA GLN A 758 2.94 29.54 16.56
C GLN A 758 3.40 30.98 16.30
N TYR A 759 3.84 31.24 15.07
CA TYR A 759 4.16 32.57 14.57
C TYR A 759 3.21 32.92 13.43
N VAL A 760 2.37 33.93 13.64
CA VAL A 760 1.47 34.46 12.62
C VAL A 760 2.18 35.56 11.85
N VAL A 761 2.24 35.43 10.53
CA VAL A 761 2.88 36.39 9.62
C VAL A 761 1.84 36.95 8.66
N LEU A 762 1.66 38.28 8.67
CA LEU A 762 0.86 39.00 7.70
C LEU A 762 1.74 39.46 6.54
N VAL A 763 1.45 38.97 5.34
CA VAL A 763 2.22 39.23 4.14
C VAL A 763 1.44 40.14 3.21
N ASN A 764 2.08 41.16 2.64
CA ASN A 764 1.48 41.94 1.56
C ASN A 764 1.31 41.07 0.31
N ALA A 765 0.08 40.89 -0.16
CA ALA A 765 -0.23 39.98 -1.26
C ALA A 765 0.49 40.33 -2.57
N ARG A 766 0.86 41.61 -2.76
CA ARG A 766 1.54 42.13 -3.96
C ARG A 766 3.06 42.15 -3.82
N THR A 767 3.59 42.73 -2.75
CA THR A 767 5.05 42.87 -2.59
C THR A 767 5.70 41.65 -1.97
N LYS A 768 4.90 40.72 -1.45
CA LYS A 768 5.35 39.54 -0.71
C LYS A 768 6.19 39.86 0.52
N GLN A 769 6.19 41.10 1.01
CA GLN A 769 6.91 41.49 2.23
C GLN A 769 6.06 41.24 3.48
N SER A 770 6.73 40.88 4.58
CA SER A 770 6.12 40.79 5.90
C SER A 770 5.74 42.20 6.41
N VAL A 771 4.52 42.33 6.94
CA VAL A 771 3.91 43.60 7.36
C VAL A 771 3.69 43.62 8.87
N SER A 772 3.43 42.46 9.47
CA SER A 772 3.23 42.30 10.90
C SER A 772 3.45 40.84 11.27
N THR A 773 4.10 40.60 12.40
CA THR A 773 4.29 39.26 12.97
C THR A 773 3.77 39.21 14.40
N MET A 774 3.28 38.06 14.83
CA MET A 774 2.82 37.82 16.20
C MET A 774 3.14 36.38 16.62
N ALA A 775 3.82 36.23 17.75
CA ALA A 775 4.00 34.94 18.40
C ALA A 775 2.80 34.61 19.30
N ILE A 776 2.35 33.36 19.30
CA ILE A 776 1.20 32.87 20.07
C ILE A 776 1.57 31.60 20.80
N ARG A 777 1.37 31.63 22.12
CA ARG A 777 1.56 30.49 23.00
C ARG A 777 0.22 30.13 23.63
N GLN A 778 -0.44 29.07 23.13
CA GLN A 778 -1.70 28.56 23.71
C GLN A 778 -1.72 27.02 23.66
N PRO A 779 -1.58 26.34 24.81
CA PRO A 779 -1.51 24.87 24.87
C PRO A 779 -2.90 24.18 24.88
N ASP A 780 -4.00 24.92 24.93
CA ASP A 780 -5.38 24.40 25.07
C ASP A 780 -6.08 24.10 23.73
N GLY A 781 -5.31 23.90 22.65
CA GLY A 781 -5.83 23.52 21.33
C GLY A 781 -6.54 24.65 20.57
N ARG A 782 -6.53 25.89 21.07
CA ARG A 782 -7.16 27.04 20.41
C ARG A 782 -6.22 28.23 20.41
N TYR A 783 -5.79 28.68 19.23
CA TYR A 783 -4.78 29.73 19.10
C TYR A 783 -5.40 31.03 18.59
N VAL A 784 -5.68 31.97 19.50
CA VAL A 784 -6.32 33.25 19.16
C VAL A 784 -5.27 34.31 18.79
N TYR A 785 -5.37 34.90 17.61
CA TYR A 785 -4.46 35.94 17.15
C TYR A 785 -5.14 37.30 16.96
N THR A 786 -4.41 38.39 17.19
CA THR A 786 -4.92 39.76 16.95
C THR A 786 -3.80 40.68 16.45
N LEU A 787 -3.84 41.02 15.17
CA LEU A 787 -2.92 41.95 14.53
C LEU A 787 -3.51 43.36 14.56
N ARG A 788 -2.73 44.36 14.98
CA ARG A 788 -3.20 45.75 15.18
C ARG A 788 -2.39 46.71 14.31
N GLY A 789 -2.99 47.85 13.98
CA GLY A 789 -2.29 48.91 13.25
C GLY A 789 -2.10 48.61 11.76
N ILE A 790 -2.88 47.69 11.19
CA ILE A 790 -2.69 47.23 9.81
C ILE A 790 -3.18 48.30 8.82
N PRO A 791 -2.35 48.78 7.87
CA PRO A 791 -2.78 49.74 6.87
C PRO A 791 -3.88 49.18 5.95
N ALA A 792 -4.58 50.06 5.22
CA ALA A 792 -5.45 49.62 4.14
C ALA A 792 -4.62 48.94 3.03
N GLY A 793 -5.01 47.74 2.60
CA GLY A 793 -4.22 46.98 1.64
C GLY A 793 -4.79 45.61 1.34
N THR A 794 -4.00 44.79 0.65
CA THR A 794 -4.32 43.40 0.30
C THR A 794 -3.26 42.49 0.91
N TYR A 795 -3.67 41.55 1.74
CA TYR A 795 -2.76 40.75 2.56
C TYR A 795 -3.11 39.26 2.53
N GLN A 796 -2.14 38.42 2.84
CA GLN A 796 -2.28 36.99 3.12
C GLN A 796 -1.83 36.75 4.57
N ILE A 797 -2.45 35.79 5.26
CA ILE A 797 -2.10 35.41 6.63
C ILE A 797 -1.59 33.98 6.61
N PHE A 798 -0.39 33.80 7.13
CA PHE A 798 0.24 32.49 7.35
C PHE A 798 0.48 32.30 8.85
N ALA A 799 0.47 31.07 9.30
CA ALA A 799 0.95 30.68 10.62
C ALA A 799 1.69 29.36 10.54
N GLY A 800 2.73 29.22 11.35
CA GLY A 800 3.47 27.99 11.50
C GLY A 800 4.38 28.01 12.72
N SER A 801 4.96 26.86 13.02
CA SER A 801 6.00 26.71 14.04
C SER A 801 7.39 26.97 13.43
N ASP A 802 8.36 27.31 14.27
CA ASP A 802 9.80 27.43 13.94
C ASP A 802 10.55 26.56 14.96
N LEU A 803 10.70 25.26 14.69
CA LEU A 803 11.12 24.29 15.73
C LEU A 803 12.64 24.28 15.93
N ASN A 804 13.37 24.48 14.85
CA ASN A 804 14.83 24.48 14.83
C ASN A 804 15.43 25.87 15.14
N ASN A 805 14.60 26.91 15.30
CA ASN A 805 14.98 28.30 15.56
C ASN A 805 15.84 28.92 14.44
N ASP A 806 15.51 28.63 13.18
CA ASP A 806 16.18 29.21 12.02
C ASP A 806 15.51 30.48 11.46
N PHE A 807 14.42 30.92 12.10
CA PHE A 807 13.60 32.05 11.72
C PHE A 807 12.85 31.84 10.39
N TYR A 808 12.58 30.61 10.02
CA TYR A 808 11.62 30.26 8.99
C TYR A 808 10.45 29.50 9.62
N ILE A 809 9.27 29.65 9.02
CA ILE A 809 8.10 28.86 9.39
C ILE A 809 7.60 28.09 8.19
N CYS A 810 6.93 26.97 8.46
CA CYS A 810 6.41 26.04 7.46
C CYS A 810 7.50 25.27 6.70
N ASP A 811 8.68 25.10 7.30
CA ASP A 811 9.69 24.18 6.77
C ASP A 811 9.28 22.72 6.98
N ALA A 812 10.02 21.79 6.36
CA ALA A 812 9.73 20.37 6.51
C ALA A 812 9.78 19.96 7.99
N GLY A 813 8.77 19.21 8.43
CA GLY A 813 8.60 18.86 9.83
C GLY A 813 7.89 19.92 10.66
N GLU A 814 7.60 21.12 10.15
CA GLU A 814 6.91 22.18 10.90
C GLU A 814 5.41 22.25 10.60
N SER A 815 4.64 22.75 11.56
CA SER A 815 3.23 23.05 11.33
C SER A 815 3.08 24.22 10.35
N CYS A 816 2.08 24.14 9.49
CA CYS A 816 1.74 25.21 8.57
C CYS A 816 0.23 25.35 8.38
N GLY A 817 -0.24 26.59 8.32
CA GLY A 817 -1.60 26.93 7.96
C GLY A 817 -1.68 28.33 7.34
N ALA A 818 -2.71 28.53 6.53
CA ALA A 818 -3.03 29.83 5.96
C ALA A 818 -4.55 30.06 6.02
N TYR A 819 -4.97 31.32 6.05
CA TYR A 819 -6.39 31.65 6.07
C TYR A 819 -7.12 31.13 4.81
N LEU A 820 -8.15 30.29 5.05
CA LEU A 820 -8.96 29.48 4.13
C LEU A 820 -8.34 28.13 3.72
N THR A 821 -7.30 28.05 2.89
CA THR A 821 -6.50 26.83 2.72
C THR A 821 -5.05 27.19 2.37
N LEU A 822 -4.11 26.26 2.63
CA LEU A 822 -2.69 26.42 2.31
C LEU A 822 -2.42 26.35 0.78
N ASP A 823 -3.28 25.63 0.05
CA ASP A 823 -3.13 25.42 -1.39
C ASP A 823 -3.58 26.62 -2.24
N ASP A 824 -4.57 27.39 -1.76
CA ASP A 824 -5.05 28.62 -2.40
C ASP A 824 -5.26 29.73 -1.35
N PRO A 825 -4.17 30.37 -0.86
CA PRO A 825 -4.26 31.38 0.19
C PRO A 825 -4.98 32.64 -0.31
N ILE A 826 -6.23 32.81 0.10
CA ILE A 826 -7.10 33.90 -0.34
C ILE A 826 -6.60 35.26 0.16
N THR A 827 -6.54 36.23 -0.74
CA THR A 827 -6.14 37.60 -0.43
C THR A 827 -7.23 38.36 0.33
N ILE A 828 -6.88 38.84 1.52
CA ILE A 828 -7.74 39.65 2.39
C ILE A 828 -7.57 41.12 2.03
N ARG A 829 -8.65 41.74 1.53
CA ARG A 829 -8.70 43.19 1.34
C ARG A 829 -9.07 43.89 2.65
N VAL A 830 -8.11 44.60 3.25
CA VAL A 830 -8.26 45.32 4.51
C VAL A 830 -8.64 46.77 4.22
N ARG A 831 -9.88 47.13 4.58
CA ARG A 831 -10.45 48.50 4.52
C ARG A 831 -11.29 48.84 5.76
N ARG A 832 -11.37 47.90 6.70
CA ARG A 832 -12.11 47.93 7.96
C ARG A 832 -11.55 46.81 8.85
N ASN A 833 -11.86 46.85 10.15
CA ASN A 833 -11.54 45.74 11.06
C ASN A 833 -12.15 44.43 10.56
N ARG A 834 -11.42 43.32 10.71
CA ARG A 834 -11.85 41.97 10.30
C ARG A 834 -11.76 41.00 11.48
N ARG A 835 -12.72 40.08 11.56
CA ARG A 835 -12.83 39.02 12.58
C ARG A 835 -13.17 37.70 11.87
N ASN A 836 -13.12 36.59 12.61
CA ASN A 836 -13.40 35.23 12.11
C ASN A 836 -12.47 34.84 10.96
N LEU A 837 -11.21 35.27 11.05
CA LEU A 837 -10.17 34.88 10.11
C LEU A 837 -9.57 33.53 10.53
N ASP A 838 -10.43 32.54 10.67
CA ASP A 838 -10.12 31.26 11.30
C ASP A 838 -9.61 30.26 10.25
N PHE A 839 -8.67 29.39 10.62
CA PHE A 839 -8.14 28.35 9.74
C PHE A 839 -7.51 27.20 10.52
N VAL A 840 -7.31 26.07 9.85
CA VAL A 840 -6.61 24.91 10.40
C VAL A 840 -5.12 25.03 10.12
N SER A 841 -4.30 24.69 11.10
CA SER A 841 -2.85 24.48 10.94
C SER A 841 -2.52 23.06 11.38
N GLY A 842 -1.65 22.40 10.63
CA GLY A 842 -1.26 21.03 10.87
C GLY A 842 0.05 20.72 10.16
N TYR A 843 0.46 19.45 10.22
CA TYR A 843 1.70 18.99 9.62
C TYR A 843 1.38 18.37 8.26
N THR A 844 1.94 18.92 7.18
CA THR A 844 1.83 18.35 5.84
C THR A 844 2.99 17.40 5.57
N LEU A 845 2.68 16.14 5.23
CA LEU A 845 3.65 15.17 4.71
C LEU A 845 3.98 15.54 3.26
N ASN A 846 4.96 16.42 3.06
CA ASN A 846 5.32 16.87 1.72
C ASN A 846 6.49 16.02 1.18
N LEU A 847 6.18 15.02 0.36
CA LEU A 847 7.15 14.11 -0.26
C LEU A 847 7.90 14.72 -1.47
N ALA A 848 7.56 15.96 -1.88
CA ALA A 848 7.95 16.48 -3.20
C ALA A 848 9.14 17.46 -3.23
N ASP A 849 9.62 18.04 -2.13
CA ASP A 849 10.57 19.16 -2.23
C ASP A 849 11.98 18.87 -1.72
N PHE A 850 12.78 18.50 -2.71
CA PHE A 850 14.23 18.53 -2.73
C PHE A 850 14.66 19.91 -3.27
N GLN A 851 15.31 20.77 -2.45
CA GLN A 851 16.45 21.66 -2.80
C GLN A 851 16.61 22.89 -1.86
N GLY A 852 17.81 23.04 -1.30
CA GLY A 852 18.57 24.30 -1.16
C GLY A 852 18.14 25.36 -0.12
N MET A 853 18.75 25.34 1.07
CA MET A 853 18.65 26.44 2.05
C MET A 853 19.69 27.55 1.81
N ALA A 854 19.27 28.82 1.87
CA ALA A 854 20.13 29.99 2.06
C ALA A 854 19.59 30.90 3.17
N ALA A 855 20.51 31.44 4.00
CA ALA A 855 20.23 32.22 5.21
C ALA A 855 20.09 33.73 4.95
N GLY A 856 19.30 34.42 5.80
CA GLY A 856 19.50 35.84 6.13
C GLY A 856 18.23 36.70 6.23
N GLY A 857 18.02 37.32 7.41
CA GLY A 857 17.08 38.42 7.70
C GLY A 857 16.57 38.39 9.16
N PRO A 858 16.34 39.53 9.87
CA PRO A 858 15.88 39.51 11.25
C PRO A 858 14.35 39.41 11.32
N GLY A 859 13.84 38.21 11.62
CA GLY A 859 12.43 37.91 11.92
C GLY A 859 11.88 36.73 11.11
N PRO A 860 10.84 36.00 11.62
CA PRO A 860 10.34 34.79 10.98
C PRO A 860 9.74 35.02 9.58
N VAL A 861 10.12 34.20 8.61
CA VAL A 861 9.70 34.29 7.20
C VAL A 861 9.06 32.97 6.73
N ALA A 862 7.89 33.01 6.08
CA ALA A 862 7.22 31.81 5.55
C ALA A 862 7.89 31.25 4.28
N ARG A 863 8.03 29.92 4.18
CA ARG A 863 8.52 29.18 3.00
C ARG A 863 7.51 28.11 2.56
N ARG A 864 7.54 27.75 1.27
CA ARG A 864 6.83 26.58 0.70
C ARG A 864 7.77 25.93 -0.30
N ASN A 865 8.00 24.62 -0.18
CA ASN A 865 8.75 23.84 -1.18
C ASN A 865 10.21 24.32 -1.39
N GLY A 866 10.90 24.76 -0.33
CA GLY A 866 12.25 25.33 -0.43
C GLY A 866 12.33 26.71 -1.09
N GLN A 867 11.21 27.24 -1.61
CA GLN A 867 11.12 28.58 -2.17
C GLN A 867 10.62 29.59 -1.13
N LYS A 868 11.30 30.74 -1.05
CA LYS A 868 10.83 31.88 -0.25
C LYS A 868 9.45 32.34 -0.77
N LEU A 869 8.42 32.28 0.07
CA LEU A 869 7.13 32.94 -0.23
C LEU A 869 7.22 34.48 -0.09
N ILE A 870 8.35 34.99 0.42
CA ILE A 870 8.59 36.37 0.84
C ILE A 870 10.02 36.80 0.46
N THR A 871 10.18 37.95 -0.19
CA THR A 871 11.50 38.56 -0.45
C THR A 871 11.96 39.38 0.77
N THR A 872 13.16 39.11 1.28
CA THR A 872 13.83 39.88 2.35
C THR A 872 14.54 41.10 1.76
N ASP A 873 14.38 42.27 2.36
CA ASP A 873 15.35 43.38 2.27
C ASP A 873 16.39 43.25 3.40
#